data_AF-A0AAV2BM70-F1
#
_entry.id   AF-A0AAV2BM70-F1
#
_cell.length_a   1.000
_cell.length_b   1.000
_cell.length_c   1.000
_cell.angle_alpha   90.00
_cell.angle_beta   90.00
_cell.angle_gamma   90.00
#
_symmetry.space_group_name_H-M   'P 1'
#
loop_
_entity.id
_entity.type
_entity.pdbx_description
1 polymer ?
#
loop_
_entity_poly.entity_id
_entity_poly.type
_entity_poly.pdbx_seq_one_letter_code
_entity_poly.pdbx_strand_id
1 'polypeptide(L)'
;MDFFLDKNMESEIMKVSADVFSAVNLIMNPTTPEIERRKAHELLEHFKDTSPLCAKAGFFLIARSNPPVIRRCGFQLIENYVKLHWNNINADEKVCIKNNTMQILASGTGPVLEEVMYIKDALSRVVVELAKREWPQNWASLMEELHNICRLGDAQRELVLLIFTRLTEDIVHFQNIPEKRRKEMYAVLSSHVPNLFTFFHETLTEKSEKYIAKNQCKITDSETLTNCRIIQVTLETLSVFVDWVPILNFTEKRPLFSLLCKLLHYPDLCLHSAKCLLNILERKGKPSDRNVLLFFFEEIDIFNAINNKNVRSLDASSHLFFKEFLQCLLALASNLSTSIVLSHLAQIIWLHIFRNAKLSTNECIVELVPTLLKYEAEKLIKCGYPSKDDCISCNFSLLTFDSDEEFEIEFSKSRSDILENLRNITKVYPKQTFSFGSLLLKSLVNGQDWKTVLDYPTAALNAVSCWDAIVSYMDASCGILMKNIETLEVKELVNDGLELLNLALNFICNDPVILSFALSCISSLFFFISFQPEQKLQVLEKIFSYLTCTVKTDCMDKDVMNLRRHASALLIKLCMNFPELLLPEWDYLCNKVQTLLQDDQLTSRFEKCALLESLMILSTKFYDYEKQSNFLKAALSTIDHIWTSPVILQGIGSPDTFMCLIGIDKPHDATIEGGPLNKNASDLMLGINVLKACAKRCVCPSDPVVAHKGNFIHPLSESFGCTFYRNPAAQYILLVIDKIIHIISILNELHDPVYQEKIHPSYQRILDLTDADKTSLLGIPIIENSHSKTPSDNMRFYLHNMYDSCLQILGSSVENLGIDFYTIPELPALLKGKILHKVEYMPAMKLRSLIRLFLRPFFLRCPPKAYDELMSVLAGLCPFMLQKLNAVWDRFKLKYGTCVNYEDKLTEKEEIIEDQLHRTLSREYISFLVELMNKQDTCSVNENAMESDNKEASNSHPKSITKLGIKILQTESVRPIFICTAFDSLRWLDTTTNIKAVQLSELVFNKIMEDGLIQQIQEADYLLKSVLYGVQELGEHEGNLASLLSFGVHVYENLRRCFIEIQTTLMNSVGCNQQSLRRLNEALTQNMAKAKHDKLKKEAFKSAIEKIIGKNIGQRHKKEVIKNLPPLIYFKPKKESSLLDYQLNGDLGLCNLFSPNNKDCYPSILNSQQ
;
A
#
# COMPACT_ATOMS: atom_id res chain seq x y z
N MET A 1 -16.66 -49.89 25.59
CA MET A 1 -15.21 -49.62 25.60
C MET A 1 -14.81 -49.75 27.06
N ASP A 2 -14.29 -50.91 27.44
CA ASP A 2 -13.82 -51.13 28.81
C ASP A 2 -12.44 -50.47 28.93
N PHE A 3 -12.45 -49.17 29.26
CA PHE A 3 -11.24 -48.48 29.65
C PHE A 3 -10.82 -49.07 31.01
N PHE A 4 -9.64 -49.69 31.07
CA PHE A 4 -9.12 -50.30 32.31
C PHE A 4 -9.14 -49.28 33.46
N LEU A 5 -10.11 -49.44 34.35
CA LEU A 5 -10.24 -48.65 35.57
C LEU A 5 -10.39 -49.63 36.74
N ASP A 6 -9.58 -49.39 37.77
CA ASP A 6 -9.76 -50.01 39.07
C ASP A 6 -11.18 -49.67 39.59
N LYS A 7 -11.95 -50.65 40.08
CA LYS A 7 -13.41 -50.52 40.30
C LYS A 7 -13.80 -49.36 41.23
N ASN A 8 -12.90 -48.93 42.12
CA ASN A 8 -13.13 -47.77 43.01
C ASN A 8 -12.92 -46.42 42.30
N MET A 9 -12.03 -46.37 41.29
CA MET A 9 -11.73 -45.17 40.51
C MET A 9 -12.81 -44.86 39.46
N GLU A 10 -13.51 -45.89 38.98
CA GLU A 10 -14.55 -45.80 37.95
C GLU A 10 -15.78 -45.00 38.42
N SER A 11 -16.17 -45.16 39.70
CA SER A 11 -17.27 -44.41 40.31
C SER A 11 -16.96 -42.91 40.45
N GLU A 12 -15.71 -42.55 40.73
CA GLU A 12 -15.29 -41.15 40.90
C GLU A 12 -15.23 -40.44 39.56
N ILE A 13 -14.71 -41.10 38.52
CA ILE A 13 -14.67 -40.58 37.15
C ILE A 13 -16.08 -40.34 36.61
N MET A 14 -17.04 -41.23 36.86
CA MET A 14 -18.43 -41.02 36.42
C MET A 14 -19.06 -39.79 37.09
N LYS A 15 -18.81 -39.58 38.38
CA LYS A 15 -19.34 -38.43 39.13
C LYS A 15 -18.81 -37.11 38.59
N VAL A 16 -17.48 -37.02 38.46
CA VAL A 16 -16.79 -35.85 37.94
C VAL A 16 -17.17 -35.57 36.47
N SER A 17 -17.33 -36.62 35.66
CA SER A 17 -17.78 -36.47 34.28
C SER A 17 -19.21 -35.94 34.19
N ALA A 18 -20.10 -36.31 35.12
CA ALA A 18 -21.45 -35.77 35.19
C ALA A 18 -21.46 -34.28 35.59
N ASP A 19 -20.58 -33.87 36.50
CA ASP A 19 -20.42 -32.46 36.89
C ASP A 19 -19.93 -31.61 35.71
N VAL A 20 -18.92 -32.10 34.98
CA VAL A 20 -18.43 -31.46 33.75
C VAL A 20 -19.53 -31.39 32.69
N PHE A 21 -20.30 -32.47 32.50
CA PHE A 21 -21.42 -32.50 31.57
C PHE A 21 -22.46 -31.42 31.89
N SER A 22 -22.85 -31.29 33.17
CA SER A 22 -23.78 -30.27 33.64
C SER A 22 -23.23 -28.86 33.42
N ALA A 23 -21.96 -28.63 33.78
CA ALA A 23 -21.30 -27.34 33.60
C ALA A 23 -21.28 -26.90 32.12
N VAL A 24 -20.94 -27.81 31.20
CA VAL A 24 -20.92 -27.50 29.76
C VAL A 24 -22.31 -27.15 29.24
N ASN A 25 -23.36 -27.85 29.68
CA ASN A 25 -24.73 -27.52 29.27
C ASN A 25 -25.17 -26.14 29.79
N LEU A 26 -24.79 -25.77 31.02
CA LEU A 26 -25.06 -24.43 31.55
C LEU A 26 -24.30 -23.36 30.77
N ILE A 27 -23.05 -23.62 30.39
CA ILE A 27 -22.22 -22.69 29.61
C ILE A 27 -22.83 -22.44 28.22
N MET A 28 -23.23 -23.52 27.53
CA MET A 28 -23.66 -23.47 26.13
C MET A 28 -25.14 -23.13 25.97
N ASN A 29 -25.93 -23.10 27.05
CA ASN A 29 -27.33 -22.68 27.00
C ASN A 29 -27.45 -21.13 26.99
N PRO A 30 -28.05 -20.53 25.95
CA PRO A 30 -28.20 -19.08 25.85
C PRO A 30 -29.11 -18.49 26.95
N THR A 31 -29.99 -19.29 27.55
CA THR A 31 -30.93 -18.86 28.60
C THR A 31 -30.33 -18.86 30.01
N THR A 32 -29.13 -19.42 30.20
CA THR A 32 -28.47 -19.44 31.52
C THR A 32 -28.13 -18.02 32.00
N PRO A 33 -28.45 -17.64 33.24
CA PRO A 33 -28.04 -16.36 33.84
C PRO A 33 -26.52 -16.19 33.85
N GLU A 34 -26.02 -14.96 33.70
CA GLU A 34 -24.58 -14.68 33.62
C GLU A 34 -23.79 -15.22 34.83
N ILE A 35 -24.33 -15.07 36.04
CA ILE A 35 -23.70 -15.51 37.28
C ILE A 35 -23.52 -17.04 37.28
N GLU A 36 -24.54 -17.78 36.85
CA GLU A 36 -24.49 -19.25 36.78
C GLU A 36 -23.56 -19.73 35.67
N ARG A 37 -23.60 -19.07 34.50
CA ARG A 37 -22.68 -19.33 33.39
C ARG A 37 -21.22 -19.12 33.82
N ARG A 38 -20.94 -18.04 34.55
CA ARG A 38 -19.59 -17.73 35.05
C ARG A 38 -19.11 -18.78 36.05
N LYS A 39 -19.95 -19.16 37.01
CA LYS A 39 -19.64 -20.24 37.97
C LYS A 39 -19.36 -21.57 37.28
N ALA A 40 -20.18 -21.95 36.30
CA ALA A 40 -19.98 -23.18 35.53
C ALA A 40 -18.67 -23.13 34.73
N HIS A 41 -18.32 -21.97 34.17
CA HIS A 41 -17.05 -21.76 33.47
C HIS A 41 -15.83 -21.83 34.41
N GLU A 42 -15.88 -21.15 35.56
CA GLU A 42 -14.83 -21.20 36.59
C GLU A 42 -14.60 -22.64 37.09
N LEU A 43 -15.67 -23.40 37.30
CA LEU A 43 -15.58 -24.82 37.69
C LEU A 43 -14.85 -25.64 36.61
N LEU A 44 -15.21 -25.44 35.34
CA LEU A 44 -14.58 -26.17 34.23
C LEU A 44 -13.10 -25.82 34.05
N GLU A 45 -12.73 -24.55 34.17
CA GLU A 45 -11.32 -24.12 34.09
C GLU A 45 -10.52 -24.61 35.31
N HIS A 46 -11.07 -24.50 36.52
CA HIS A 46 -10.43 -25.05 37.71
C HIS A 46 -10.19 -26.57 37.58
N PHE A 47 -11.15 -27.30 37.02
CA PHE A 47 -11.03 -28.73 36.77
C PHE A 47 -9.91 -29.06 35.78
N LYS A 48 -9.77 -28.28 34.70
CA LYS A 48 -8.70 -28.45 33.69
C LYS A 48 -7.30 -28.28 34.27
N ASP A 49 -7.14 -27.33 35.20
CA ASP A 49 -5.83 -26.95 35.73
C ASP A 49 -5.35 -27.82 36.91
N THR A 50 -6.28 -28.37 37.70
CA THR A 50 -5.94 -28.97 39.00
C THR A 50 -6.19 -30.47 39.10
N SER A 51 -7.12 -31.02 38.30
CA SER A 51 -7.57 -32.40 38.51
C SER A 51 -6.68 -33.44 37.82
N PRO A 52 -6.18 -34.47 38.56
CA PRO A 52 -5.47 -35.60 37.95
C PRO A 52 -6.41 -36.54 37.17
N LEU A 53 -7.73 -36.36 37.29
CA LEU A 53 -8.73 -37.15 36.56
C LEU A 53 -9.13 -36.50 35.23
N CYS A 54 -8.55 -35.35 34.86
CA CYS A 54 -8.93 -34.58 33.68
C CYS A 54 -8.92 -35.39 32.38
N ALA A 55 -7.82 -36.11 32.07
CA ALA A 55 -7.76 -36.94 30.87
C ALA A 55 -8.73 -38.13 30.91
N LYS A 56 -8.91 -38.77 32.07
CA LYS A 56 -9.81 -39.93 32.24
C LYS A 56 -11.28 -39.52 32.08
N ALA A 57 -11.69 -38.40 32.66
CA ALA A 57 -13.01 -37.79 32.44
C ALA A 57 -13.19 -37.40 30.97
N GLY A 58 -12.15 -36.85 30.33
CA GLY A 58 -12.14 -36.57 28.90
C GLY A 58 -12.45 -37.80 28.05
N PHE A 59 -11.77 -38.93 28.29
CA PHE A 59 -12.01 -40.19 27.59
C PHE A 59 -13.41 -40.78 27.83
N PHE A 60 -14.02 -40.53 28.99
CA PHE A 60 -15.39 -40.91 29.26
C PHE A 60 -16.40 -40.06 28.45
N LEU A 61 -16.18 -38.75 28.37
CA LEU A 61 -17.10 -37.80 27.74
C LEU A 61 -17.15 -37.88 26.20
N ILE A 62 -16.09 -38.37 25.55
CA ILE A 62 -16.00 -38.50 24.08
C ILE A 62 -16.80 -39.67 23.49
N ALA A 63 -17.41 -40.51 24.32
CA ALA A 63 -18.24 -41.63 23.89
C ALA A 63 -19.30 -41.19 22.85
N ARG A 64 -19.52 -42.00 21.82
CA ARG A 64 -20.44 -41.68 20.70
C ARG A 64 -21.90 -41.47 21.14
N SER A 65 -22.29 -42.01 22.29
CA SER A 65 -23.61 -41.81 22.88
C SER A 65 -23.84 -40.37 23.36
N ASN A 66 -22.77 -39.61 23.61
CA ASN A 66 -22.88 -38.24 24.12
C ASN A 66 -23.06 -37.23 22.98
N PRO A 67 -23.73 -36.09 23.25
CA PRO A 67 -23.86 -35.01 22.28
C PRO A 67 -22.49 -34.51 21.80
N PRO A 68 -22.35 -34.11 20.52
CA PRO A 68 -21.09 -33.59 19.97
C PRO A 68 -20.45 -32.46 20.79
N VAL A 69 -21.23 -31.55 21.37
CA VAL A 69 -20.71 -30.46 22.23
C VAL A 69 -19.95 -31.00 23.44
N ILE A 70 -20.49 -32.04 24.07
CA ILE A 70 -19.88 -32.71 25.22
C ILE A 70 -18.62 -33.49 24.79
N ARG A 71 -18.71 -34.21 23.66
CA ARG A 71 -17.56 -34.92 23.09
C ARG A 71 -16.41 -33.95 22.78
N ARG A 72 -16.71 -32.76 22.25
CA ARG A 72 -15.73 -31.71 21.99
C ARG A 72 -15.06 -31.22 23.27
N CYS A 73 -15.83 -31.03 24.36
CA CYS A 73 -15.27 -30.71 25.67
C CYS A 73 -14.35 -31.84 26.16
N GLY A 74 -14.75 -33.10 26.00
CA GLY A 74 -13.93 -34.26 26.35
C GLY A 74 -12.56 -34.26 25.66
N PHE A 75 -12.52 -34.00 24.35
CA PHE A 75 -11.26 -33.84 23.62
C PHE A 75 -10.45 -32.63 24.10
N GLN A 76 -11.10 -31.51 24.44
CA GLN A 76 -10.42 -30.34 24.98
C GLN A 76 -9.76 -30.62 26.34
N LEU A 77 -10.39 -31.42 27.20
CA LEU A 77 -9.80 -31.84 28.47
C LEU A 77 -8.55 -32.69 28.25
N ILE A 78 -8.58 -33.62 27.30
CA ILE A 78 -7.41 -34.45 26.95
C ILE A 78 -6.30 -33.56 26.37
N GLU A 79 -6.63 -32.67 25.43
CA GLU A 79 -5.69 -31.72 24.82
C GLU A 79 -4.99 -30.85 25.89
N ASN A 80 -5.75 -30.28 26.81
CA ASN A 80 -5.24 -29.44 27.90
C ASN A 80 -4.33 -30.23 28.86
N TYR A 81 -4.73 -31.45 29.22
CA TYR A 81 -3.93 -32.29 30.11
C TYR A 81 -2.56 -32.63 29.48
N VAL A 82 -2.53 -32.94 28.17
CA VAL A 82 -1.29 -33.15 27.40
C VAL A 82 -0.46 -31.86 27.28
N LYS A 83 -1.09 -30.69 27.27
CA LYS A 83 -0.34 -29.42 27.20
C LYS A 83 0.33 -29.04 28.51
N LEU A 84 -0.39 -29.19 29.63
CA LEU A 84 0.01 -28.64 30.93
C LEU A 84 0.72 -29.67 31.82
N HIS A 85 0.26 -30.93 31.85
CA HIS A 85 0.70 -31.92 32.84
C HIS A 85 1.60 -33.02 32.28
N TRP A 86 1.85 -33.05 30.95
CA TRP A 86 2.57 -34.15 30.29
C TRP A 86 3.97 -34.44 30.84
N ASN A 87 4.67 -33.42 31.34
CA ASN A 87 6.01 -33.61 31.90
C ASN A 87 5.98 -34.22 33.32
N ASN A 88 4.84 -34.15 34.00
CA ASN A 88 4.69 -34.54 35.40
C ASN A 88 4.02 -35.92 35.59
N ILE A 89 3.49 -36.51 34.51
CA ILE A 89 2.84 -37.82 34.52
C ILE A 89 3.84 -38.95 34.26
N ASN A 90 3.56 -40.15 34.79
CA ASN A 90 4.44 -41.31 34.67
C ASN A 90 4.40 -41.95 33.27
N ALA A 91 5.33 -42.85 32.98
CA ALA A 91 5.45 -43.48 31.66
C ALA A 91 4.22 -44.32 31.29
N ASP A 92 3.63 -45.04 32.26
CA ASP A 92 2.46 -45.90 32.03
C ASP A 92 1.22 -45.08 31.67
N GLU A 93 1.00 -43.94 32.32
CA GLU A 93 -0.09 -43.01 32.02
C GLU A 93 0.08 -42.38 30.64
N LYS A 94 1.31 -42.02 30.24
CA LYS A 94 1.59 -41.54 28.88
C LYS A 94 1.25 -42.59 27.82
N VAL A 95 1.65 -43.84 28.03
CA VAL A 95 1.34 -44.95 27.12
C VAL A 95 -0.17 -45.21 27.09
N CYS A 96 -0.84 -45.16 28.24
CA CYS A 96 -2.30 -45.30 28.33
C CYS A 96 -3.04 -44.23 27.51
N ILE A 97 -2.68 -42.96 27.68
CA ILE A 97 -3.29 -41.85 26.92
C ILE A 97 -3.05 -42.04 25.41
N LYS A 98 -1.82 -42.35 24.99
CA LYS A 98 -1.50 -42.62 23.57
C LYS A 98 -2.35 -43.75 23.00
N ASN A 99 -2.36 -44.91 23.67
CA ASN A 99 -3.09 -46.10 23.20
C ASN A 99 -4.61 -45.84 23.11
N ASN A 100 -5.18 -45.19 24.11
CA ASN A 100 -6.60 -44.82 24.11
C ASN A 100 -6.92 -43.87 22.97
N THR A 101 -6.14 -42.79 22.79
CA THR A 101 -6.32 -41.84 21.68
C THR A 101 -6.22 -42.54 20.32
N MET A 102 -5.26 -43.44 20.12
CA MET A 102 -5.13 -44.20 18.87
C MET A 102 -6.29 -45.18 18.65
N GLN A 103 -6.84 -45.78 19.72
CA GLN A 103 -8.04 -46.61 19.63
C GLN A 103 -9.29 -45.80 19.22
N ILE A 104 -9.41 -44.57 19.72
CA ILE A 104 -10.47 -43.62 19.33
C ILE A 104 -10.27 -43.17 17.89
N LEU A 105 -9.04 -42.98 17.44
CA LEU A 105 -8.73 -42.71 16.04
C LEU A 105 -9.13 -43.88 15.13
N ALA A 106 -8.93 -45.12 15.58
CA ALA A 106 -9.28 -46.32 14.83
C ALA A 106 -10.80 -46.58 14.77
N SER A 107 -11.55 -46.31 15.84
CA SER A 107 -12.94 -46.77 15.98
C SER A 107 -13.87 -45.84 16.76
N GLY A 108 -13.43 -44.65 17.17
CA GLY A 108 -14.19 -43.73 18.03
C GLY A 108 -15.11 -42.76 17.30
N THR A 109 -14.95 -42.57 15.99
CA THR A 109 -15.71 -41.58 15.19
C THR A 109 -16.69 -42.20 14.20
N GLY A 110 -17.84 -41.56 14.00
CA GLY A 110 -18.83 -41.94 13.00
C GLY A 110 -18.31 -41.90 11.55
N PRO A 111 -19.14 -42.34 10.58
CA PRO A 111 -18.83 -42.28 9.15
C PRO A 111 -18.46 -40.88 8.66
N VAL A 112 -17.78 -40.82 7.50
CA VAL A 112 -17.26 -39.56 6.90
C VAL A 112 -18.32 -38.46 6.79
N LEU A 113 -19.53 -38.78 6.33
CA LEU A 113 -20.57 -37.79 6.07
C LEU A 113 -21.42 -37.45 7.32
N GLU A 114 -21.37 -38.28 8.37
CA GLU A 114 -22.21 -38.13 9.57
C GLU A 114 -21.45 -37.46 10.73
N GLU A 115 -20.16 -37.77 10.89
CA GLU A 115 -19.38 -37.22 11.99
C GLU A 115 -19.06 -35.73 11.76
N VAL A 116 -19.30 -34.93 12.79
CA VAL A 116 -19.19 -33.47 12.69
C VAL A 116 -17.73 -33.02 12.58
N MET A 117 -17.44 -32.07 11.69
CA MET A 117 -16.06 -31.65 11.40
C MET A 117 -15.29 -31.14 12.63
N TYR A 118 -15.93 -30.44 13.56
CA TYR A 118 -15.24 -29.97 14.77
C TYR A 118 -14.86 -31.10 15.74
N ILE A 119 -15.48 -32.28 15.65
CA ILE A 119 -15.06 -33.48 16.39
C ILE A 119 -13.81 -34.06 15.76
N LYS A 120 -13.81 -34.21 14.42
CA LYS A 120 -12.63 -34.65 13.66
C LYS A 120 -11.42 -33.74 13.92
N ASP A 121 -11.63 -32.43 13.94
CA ASP A 121 -10.60 -31.43 14.31
C ASP A 121 -10.15 -31.55 15.77
N ALA A 122 -11.03 -31.92 16.70
CA ALA A 122 -10.68 -32.07 18.12
C ALA A 122 -9.75 -33.27 18.31
N LEU A 123 -10.09 -34.38 17.68
CA LEU A 123 -9.29 -35.60 17.74
C LEU A 123 -7.94 -35.41 17.06
N SER A 124 -7.90 -34.77 15.87
CA SER A 124 -6.63 -34.50 15.19
C SER A 124 -5.72 -33.57 16.01
N ARG A 125 -6.27 -32.57 16.72
CA ARG A 125 -5.53 -31.74 17.69
C ARG A 125 -4.87 -32.56 18.77
N VAL A 126 -5.60 -33.45 19.42
CA VAL A 126 -5.06 -34.28 20.52
C VAL A 126 -3.90 -35.14 20.01
N VAL A 127 -4.04 -35.78 18.84
CA VAL A 127 -2.96 -36.59 18.25
C VAL A 127 -1.73 -35.74 17.92
N VAL A 128 -1.91 -34.56 17.31
CA VAL A 128 -0.80 -33.65 16.99
C VAL A 128 -0.12 -33.11 18.25
N GLU A 129 -0.87 -32.80 19.32
CA GLU A 129 -0.28 -32.41 20.60
C GLU A 129 0.57 -33.53 21.21
N LEU A 130 0.09 -34.78 21.18
CA LEU A 130 0.89 -35.93 21.62
C LEU A 130 2.15 -36.12 20.76
N ALA A 131 2.02 -35.97 19.43
CA ALA A 131 3.15 -36.05 18.50
C ALA A 131 4.20 -34.97 18.80
N LYS A 132 3.80 -33.72 19.06
CA LYS A 132 4.73 -32.63 19.44
C LYS A 132 5.55 -32.96 20.68
N ARG A 133 4.98 -33.70 21.63
CA ARG A 133 5.67 -34.10 22.87
C ARG A 133 6.62 -35.27 22.68
N GLU A 134 6.23 -36.29 21.91
CA GLU A 134 6.91 -37.60 21.93
C GLU A 134 7.55 -37.98 20.59
N TRP A 135 7.00 -37.56 19.46
CA TRP A 135 7.54 -37.86 18.12
C TRP A 135 8.66 -36.86 17.75
N PRO A 136 9.85 -37.31 17.28
CA PRO A 136 10.10 -38.64 16.72
C PRO A 136 10.74 -39.69 17.65
N GLN A 137 11.53 -39.32 18.66
CA GLN A 137 12.34 -40.33 19.39
C GLN A 137 11.54 -41.27 20.29
N ASN A 138 10.56 -40.76 21.04
CA ASN A 138 9.80 -41.55 22.02
C ASN A 138 8.53 -42.19 21.41
N TRP A 139 8.28 -41.96 20.12
CA TRP A 139 7.15 -42.52 19.39
C TRP A 139 7.52 -42.77 17.93
N ALA A 140 8.62 -43.51 17.70
CA ALA A 140 9.16 -43.72 16.35
C ALA A 140 8.17 -44.40 15.39
N SER A 141 7.25 -45.22 15.91
CA SER A 141 6.21 -45.96 15.17
C SER A 141 5.03 -45.10 14.71
N LEU A 142 4.91 -43.83 15.09
CA LEU A 142 3.73 -42.98 14.81
C LEU A 142 3.34 -43.00 13.33
N MET A 143 4.30 -42.85 12.40
CA MET A 143 4.02 -42.81 10.97
C MET A 143 3.47 -44.15 10.45
N GLU A 144 3.96 -45.26 10.98
CA GLU A 144 3.50 -46.62 10.64
C GLU A 144 2.09 -46.88 11.21
N GLU A 145 1.84 -46.45 12.45
CA GLU A 145 0.53 -46.55 13.11
C GLU A 145 -0.54 -45.76 12.34
N LEU A 146 -0.24 -44.51 11.95
CA LEU A 146 -1.15 -43.68 11.15
C LEU A 146 -1.42 -44.30 9.77
N HIS A 147 -0.39 -44.87 9.12
CA HIS A 147 -0.55 -45.57 7.85
C HIS A 147 -1.45 -46.80 7.96
N ASN A 148 -1.34 -47.57 9.05
CA ASN A 148 -2.20 -48.71 9.32
C ASN A 148 -3.65 -48.29 9.58
N ILE A 149 -3.86 -47.18 10.30
CA ILE A 149 -5.19 -46.62 10.56
C ILE A 149 -5.90 -46.19 9.27
N CYS A 150 -5.19 -45.59 8.31
CA CYS A 150 -5.75 -45.24 6.98
C CYS A 150 -6.38 -46.42 6.23
N ARG A 151 -5.95 -47.66 6.53
CA ARG A 151 -6.45 -48.89 5.89
C ARG A 151 -7.75 -49.42 6.48
N LEU A 152 -8.19 -48.89 7.64
CA LEU A 152 -9.40 -49.32 8.32
C LEU A 152 -10.69 -48.80 7.64
N GLY A 153 -10.61 -47.67 6.93
CA GLY A 153 -11.75 -47.09 6.23
C GLY A 153 -11.55 -45.62 5.87
N ASP A 154 -12.51 -45.05 5.13
CA ASP A 154 -12.43 -43.67 4.65
C ASP A 154 -12.53 -42.64 5.79
N ALA A 155 -13.28 -42.93 6.86
CA ALA A 155 -13.36 -42.06 8.04
C ALA A 155 -11.99 -41.91 8.72
N GLN A 156 -11.28 -43.01 8.88
CA GLN A 156 -9.94 -43.03 9.44
C GLN A 156 -8.93 -42.37 8.50
N ARG A 157 -9.04 -42.61 7.19
CA ARG A 157 -8.21 -41.94 6.18
C ARG A 157 -8.37 -40.41 6.22
N GLU A 158 -9.60 -39.91 6.32
CA GLU A 158 -9.87 -38.47 6.47
C GLU A 158 -9.21 -37.91 7.74
N LEU A 159 -9.36 -38.58 8.88
CA LEU A 159 -8.78 -38.13 10.15
C LEU A 159 -7.25 -38.07 10.11
N VAL A 160 -6.61 -39.07 9.50
CA VAL A 160 -5.14 -39.11 9.36
C VAL A 160 -4.66 -38.01 8.43
N LEU A 161 -5.36 -37.72 7.33
CA LEU A 161 -5.05 -36.58 6.47
C LEU A 161 -5.13 -35.25 7.25
N LEU A 162 -6.18 -35.05 8.05
CA LEU A 162 -6.31 -33.87 8.92
C LEU A 162 -5.17 -33.77 9.95
N ILE A 163 -4.69 -34.90 10.47
CA ILE A 163 -3.51 -34.95 11.36
C ILE A 163 -2.26 -34.52 10.60
N PHE A 164 -2.03 -35.02 9.38
CA PHE A 164 -0.87 -34.65 8.57
C PHE A 164 -0.87 -33.17 8.19
N THR A 165 -2.01 -32.61 7.80
CA THR A 165 -2.18 -31.17 7.53
C THR A 165 -1.73 -30.37 8.74
N ARG A 166 -2.33 -30.64 9.89
CA ARG A 166 -2.11 -29.87 11.12
C ARG A 166 -0.71 -30.04 11.69
N LEU A 167 -0.15 -31.25 11.64
CA LEU A 167 1.22 -31.52 12.08
C LEU A 167 2.22 -30.72 11.23
N THR A 168 2.02 -30.69 9.92
CA THR A 168 2.88 -29.97 8.98
C THR A 168 2.76 -28.46 9.18
N GLU A 169 1.54 -27.95 9.36
CA GLU A 169 1.30 -26.56 9.71
C GLU A 169 2.04 -26.13 10.98
N ASP A 170 1.93 -26.90 12.07
CA ASP A 170 2.60 -26.59 13.34
C ASP A 170 4.14 -26.61 13.23
N ILE A 171 4.70 -27.53 12.43
CA ILE A 171 6.15 -27.71 12.26
C ILE A 171 6.74 -26.67 11.31
N VAL A 172 6.10 -26.43 10.16
CA VAL A 172 6.66 -25.66 9.05
C VAL A 172 6.17 -24.21 9.05
N HIS A 173 4.85 -24.02 9.15
CA HIS A 173 4.21 -22.73 8.90
C HIS A 173 4.11 -21.87 10.15
N PHE A 174 3.54 -22.41 11.22
CA PHE A 174 3.30 -21.67 12.47
C PHE A 174 4.50 -21.70 13.42
N GLN A 175 5.32 -22.76 13.34
CA GLN A 175 6.51 -22.93 14.16
C GLN A 175 6.21 -22.90 15.67
N ASN A 176 5.05 -23.42 16.09
CA ASN A 176 4.53 -23.43 17.47
C ASN A 176 5.22 -24.44 18.40
N ILE A 177 6.47 -24.82 18.08
CA ILE A 177 7.26 -25.85 18.74
C ILE A 177 8.63 -25.26 19.05
N PRO A 178 9.24 -25.55 20.23
CA PRO A 178 10.60 -25.12 20.54
C PRO A 178 11.58 -25.45 19.41
N GLU A 179 12.44 -24.51 19.02
CA GLU A 179 13.21 -24.57 17.77
C GLU A 179 14.02 -25.86 17.60
N LYS A 180 14.66 -26.34 18.68
CA LYS A 180 15.40 -27.60 18.67
C LYS A 180 14.49 -28.78 18.30
N ARG A 181 13.33 -28.90 18.96
CA ARG A 181 12.36 -29.98 18.71
C ARG A 181 11.77 -29.87 17.31
N ARG A 182 11.47 -28.65 16.85
CA ARG A 182 10.99 -28.38 15.50
C ARG A 182 11.98 -28.86 14.44
N LYS A 183 13.28 -28.57 14.59
CA LYS A 183 14.34 -29.03 13.68
C LYS A 183 14.41 -30.56 13.61
N GLU A 184 14.29 -31.24 14.75
CA GLU A 184 14.24 -32.71 14.81
C GLU A 184 13.02 -33.28 14.08
N MET A 185 11.83 -32.75 14.38
CA MET A 185 10.57 -33.18 13.74
C MET A 185 10.57 -32.87 12.24
N TYR A 186 11.08 -31.71 11.82
CA TYR A 186 11.20 -31.33 10.41
C TYR A 186 12.11 -32.28 9.65
N ALA A 187 13.26 -32.66 10.23
CA ALA A 187 14.20 -33.59 9.59
C ALA A 187 13.58 -34.97 9.38
N VAL A 188 12.86 -35.49 10.38
CA VAL A 188 12.17 -36.78 10.27
C VAL A 188 10.95 -36.69 9.34
N LEU A 189 10.17 -35.60 9.38
CA LEU A 189 9.07 -35.40 8.43
C LEU A 189 9.60 -35.40 6.99
N SER A 190 10.68 -34.65 6.75
CA SER A 190 11.35 -34.54 5.44
C SER A 190 11.79 -35.90 4.90
N SER A 191 12.27 -36.81 5.76
CA SER A 191 12.66 -38.16 5.32
C SER A 191 11.46 -39.03 4.91
N HIS A 192 10.26 -38.75 5.42
CA HIS A 192 9.03 -39.49 5.08
C HIS A 192 8.27 -38.91 3.88
N VAL A 193 8.62 -37.70 3.43
CA VAL A 193 7.95 -37.00 2.31
C VAL A 193 7.80 -37.87 1.05
N PRO A 194 8.82 -38.61 0.56
CA PRO A 194 8.65 -39.42 -0.65
C PRO A 194 7.51 -40.44 -0.56
N ASN A 195 7.39 -41.10 0.60
CA ASN A 195 6.35 -42.09 0.89
C ASN A 195 4.98 -41.43 1.04
N LEU A 196 4.91 -40.28 1.75
CA LEU A 196 3.67 -39.51 1.90
C LEU A 196 3.12 -39.03 0.55
N PHE A 197 3.99 -38.56 -0.35
CA PHE A 197 3.56 -38.17 -1.70
C PHE A 197 3.07 -39.34 -2.53
N THR A 198 3.62 -40.55 -2.32
CA THR A 198 3.10 -41.76 -2.98
C THR A 198 1.70 -42.07 -2.44
N PHE A 199 1.51 -42.01 -1.13
CA PHE A 199 0.20 -42.19 -0.50
C PHE A 199 -0.84 -41.16 -0.97
N PHE A 200 -0.48 -39.87 -1.07
CA PHE A 200 -1.38 -38.84 -1.59
C PHE A 200 -1.77 -39.10 -3.04
N HIS A 201 -0.79 -39.43 -3.88
CA HIS A 201 -1.03 -39.73 -5.29
C HIS A 201 -1.93 -40.97 -5.47
N GLU A 202 -1.63 -42.08 -4.79
CA GLU A 202 -2.45 -43.30 -4.84
C GLU A 202 -3.88 -43.04 -4.35
N THR A 203 -4.04 -42.30 -3.25
CA THR A 203 -5.36 -41.95 -2.71
C THR A 203 -6.14 -41.08 -3.70
N LEU A 204 -5.51 -40.06 -4.29
CA LEU A 204 -6.16 -39.19 -5.28
C LEU A 204 -6.56 -39.99 -6.51
N THR A 205 -5.68 -40.83 -7.06
CA THR A 205 -5.97 -41.65 -8.24
C THR A 205 -7.11 -42.63 -7.96
N GLU A 206 -7.02 -43.43 -6.89
CA GLU A 206 -8.04 -44.43 -6.53
C GLU A 206 -9.43 -43.80 -6.37
N LYS A 207 -9.50 -42.66 -5.65
CA LYS A 207 -10.77 -42.00 -5.33
C LYS A 207 -11.31 -41.19 -6.52
N SER A 208 -10.44 -40.54 -7.29
CA SER A 208 -10.84 -39.78 -8.48
C SER A 208 -11.37 -40.68 -9.57
N GLU A 209 -10.78 -41.85 -9.83
CA GLU A 209 -11.30 -42.80 -10.82
C GLU A 209 -12.73 -43.24 -10.50
N LYS A 210 -12.99 -43.61 -9.23
CA LYS A 210 -14.33 -43.98 -8.75
C LYS A 210 -15.32 -42.82 -8.83
N TYR A 211 -14.89 -41.62 -8.44
CA TYR A 211 -15.72 -40.42 -8.49
C TYR A 211 -16.09 -40.04 -9.94
N ILE A 212 -15.10 -39.99 -10.82
CA ILE A 212 -15.26 -39.61 -12.24
C ILE A 212 -16.18 -40.59 -12.96
N ALA A 213 -15.96 -41.90 -12.78
CA ALA A 213 -16.79 -42.93 -13.42
C ALA A 213 -18.27 -42.81 -13.03
N LYS A 214 -18.57 -42.57 -11.75
CA LYS A 214 -19.95 -42.39 -11.28
C LYS A 214 -20.55 -41.05 -11.68
N ASN A 215 -19.76 -39.98 -11.70
CA ASN A 215 -20.23 -38.64 -12.09
C ASN A 215 -20.55 -38.56 -13.60
N GLN A 216 -19.77 -39.22 -14.45
CA GLN A 216 -20.08 -39.36 -15.88
C GLN A 216 -21.42 -40.08 -16.12
N CYS A 217 -21.76 -41.03 -15.24
CA CYS A 217 -23.07 -41.71 -15.24
C CYS A 217 -24.18 -40.94 -14.50
N LYS A 218 -23.91 -39.73 -14.00
CA LYS A 218 -24.82 -38.89 -13.19
C LYS A 218 -25.36 -39.58 -11.92
N ILE A 219 -24.59 -40.49 -11.32
CA ILE A 219 -24.96 -41.21 -10.09
C ILE A 219 -24.42 -40.47 -8.87
N THR A 220 -25.31 -40.00 -8.00
CA THR A 220 -24.95 -39.36 -6.73
C THR A 220 -25.40 -40.22 -5.56
N ASP A 221 -24.52 -41.09 -5.08
CA ASP A 221 -24.75 -41.92 -3.89
C ASP A 221 -23.82 -41.52 -2.73
N SER A 222 -24.06 -42.07 -1.54
CA SER A 222 -23.25 -41.81 -0.34
C SER A 222 -21.77 -42.14 -0.56
N GLU A 223 -21.45 -43.08 -1.45
CA GLU A 223 -20.08 -43.47 -1.77
C GLU A 223 -19.41 -42.41 -2.67
N THR A 224 -20.11 -41.85 -3.67
CA THR A 224 -19.63 -40.73 -4.50
C THR A 224 -19.32 -39.51 -3.65
N LEU A 225 -20.21 -39.14 -2.72
CA LEU A 225 -19.98 -38.02 -1.80
C LEU A 225 -18.80 -38.26 -0.86
N THR A 226 -18.64 -39.49 -0.37
CA THR A 226 -17.49 -39.89 0.45
C THR A 226 -16.19 -39.80 -0.36
N ASN A 227 -16.16 -40.33 -1.58
CA ASN A 227 -15.00 -40.23 -2.47
C ASN A 227 -14.65 -38.77 -2.76
N CYS A 228 -15.63 -37.92 -3.04
CA CYS A 228 -15.45 -36.48 -3.23
C CYS A 228 -14.79 -35.84 -2.00
N ARG A 229 -15.33 -36.11 -0.80
CA ARG A 229 -14.77 -35.57 0.45
C ARG A 229 -13.32 -36.00 0.69
N ILE A 230 -12.98 -37.26 0.44
CA ILE A 230 -11.61 -37.75 0.59
C ILE A 230 -10.67 -37.07 -0.42
N ILE A 231 -11.10 -36.84 -1.66
CA ILE A 231 -10.30 -36.10 -2.65
C ILE A 231 -10.05 -34.67 -2.15
N GLN A 232 -11.10 -33.96 -1.69
CA GLN A 232 -10.97 -32.60 -1.17
C GLN A 232 -9.95 -32.51 -0.03
N VAL A 233 -10.09 -33.35 1.00
CA VAL A 233 -9.17 -33.35 2.16
C VAL A 233 -7.76 -33.76 1.76
N THR A 234 -7.60 -34.66 0.78
CA THR A 234 -6.27 -35.03 0.26
C THR A 234 -5.62 -33.86 -0.48
N LEU A 235 -6.38 -33.09 -1.28
CA LEU A 235 -5.90 -31.89 -1.96
C LEU A 235 -5.56 -30.76 -0.97
N GLU A 236 -6.38 -30.57 0.06
CA GLU A 236 -6.09 -29.63 1.16
C GLU A 236 -4.78 -29.99 1.88
N THR A 237 -4.62 -31.27 2.20
CA THR A 237 -3.39 -31.78 2.84
C THR A 237 -2.20 -31.56 1.92
N LEU A 238 -2.29 -31.99 0.65
CA LEU A 238 -1.23 -31.83 -0.34
C LEU A 238 -0.83 -30.36 -0.51
N SER A 239 -1.79 -29.44 -0.49
CA SER A 239 -1.57 -27.99 -0.61
C SER A 239 -0.64 -27.44 0.48
N VAL A 240 -0.65 -28.01 1.68
CA VAL A 240 0.24 -27.64 2.79
C VAL A 240 1.66 -28.18 2.60
N PHE A 241 1.80 -29.35 1.96
CA PHE A 241 3.10 -29.98 1.69
C PHE A 241 3.83 -29.36 0.49
N VAL A 242 3.10 -29.06 -0.59
CA VAL A 242 3.71 -28.57 -1.84
C VAL A 242 4.41 -27.22 -1.69
N ASP A 243 4.12 -26.43 -0.65
CA ASP A 243 4.78 -25.14 -0.41
C ASP A 243 6.27 -25.30 -0.06
N TRP A 244 6.62 -26.27 0.80
CA TRP A 244 7.97 -26.39 1.37
C TRP A 244 8.78 -27.59 0.87
N VAL A 245 8.15 -28.64 0.37
CA VAL A 245 8.82 -29.87 -0.09
C VAL A 245 9.67 -29.61 -1.33
N PRO A 246 10.90 -30.15 -1.51
CA PRO A 246 11.67 -29.94 -2.73
C PRO A 246 10.91 -30.29 -4.01
N ILE A 247 10.99 -29.43 -5.03
CA ILE A 247 10.18 -29.53 -6.26
C ILE A 247 10.34 -30.87 -7.00
N LEU A 248 11.56 -31.43 -6.96
CA LEU A 248 11.91 -32.71 -7.59
C LEU A 248 11.02 -33.87 -7.13
N ASN A 249 10.59 -33.87 -5.87
CA ASN A 249 9.85 -34.98 -5.26
C ASN A 249 8.45 -35.19 -5.86
N PHE A 250 7.88 -34.18 -6.51
CA PHE A 250 6.58 -34.30 -7.17
C PHE A 250 6.63 -34.06 -8.69
N THR A 251 7.71 -33.49 -9.23
CA THR A 251 7.90 -33.41 -10.69
C THR A 251 8.35 -34.73 -11.32
N GLU A 252 9.01 -35.61 -10.57
CA GLU A 252 9.26 -37.00 -11.02
C GLU A 252 7.96 -37.80 -11.18
N LYS A 253 6.89 -37.39 -10.48
CA LYS A 253 5.55 -38.01 -10.53
C LYS A 253 4.62 -37.25 -11.48
N ARG A 254 5.00 -37.19 -12.77
CA ARG A 254 4.20 -36.56 -13.86
C ARG A 254 2.68 -36.81 -13.79
N PRO A 255 2.16 -38.00 -13.43
CA PRO A 255 0.72 -38.23 -13.41
C PRO A 255 -0.06 -37.37 -12.38
N LEU A 256 0.59 -36.82 -11.34
CA LEU A 256 -0.07 -35.94 -10.37
C LEU A 256 -0.53 -34.62 -11.01
N PHE A 257 0.31 -34.00 -11.86
CA PHE A 257 -0.04 -32.76 -12.55
C PHE A 257 -1.20 -32.97 -13.51
N SER A 258 -1.10 -33.98 -14.37
CA SER A 258 -2.20 -34.41 -15.24
C SER A 258 -3.49 -34.66 -14.47
N LEU A 259 -3.41 -35.32 -13.30
CA LEU A 259 -4.58 -35.57 -12.46
C LEU A 259 -5.17 -34.26 -11.92
N LEU A 260 -4.37 -33.35 -11.37
CA LEU A 260 -4.84 -32.05 -10.90
C LEU A 260 -5.54 -31.26 -12.01
N CYS A 261 -4.98 -31.24 -13.21
CA CYS A 261 -5.60 -30.61 -14.39
C CYS A 261 -6.93 -31.26 -14.77
N LYS A 262 -7.03 -32.60 -14.72
CA LYS A 262 -8.30 -33.31 -14.95
C LYS A 262 -9.36 -32.92 -13.92
N LEU A 263 -8.97 -32.79 -12.64
CA LEU A 263 -9.87 -32.43 -11.55
C LEU A 263 -10.47 -31.01 -11.69
N LEU A 264 -9.87 -30.12 -12.49
CA LEU A 264 -10.42 -28.78 -12.76
C LEU A 264 -11.78 -28.82 -13.49
N HIS A 265 -12.09 -29.91 -14.21
CA HIS A 265 -13.34 -30.06 -14.95
C HIS A 265 -14.55 -30.42 -14.06
N TYR A 266 -14.33 -30.68 -12.77
CA TYR A 266 -15.37 -31.13 -11.84
C TYR A 266 -15.68 -30.04 -10.80
N PRO A 267 -16.90 -29.47 -10.77
CA PRO A 267 -17.25 -28.33 -9.91
C PRO A 267 -16.94 -28.50 -8.42
N ASP A 268 -17.18 -29.70 -7.86
CA ASP A 268 -16.95 -29.96 -6.42
C ASP A 268 -15.46 -30.04 -6.03
N LEU A 269 -14.57 -30.16 -7.03
CA LEU A 269 -13.14 -30.41 -6.85
C LEU A 269 -12.25 -29.32 -7.44
N CYS A 270 -12.77 -28.53 -8.39
CA CYS A 270 -11.98 -27.58 -9.17
C CYS A 270 -11.29 -26.54 -8.29
N LEU A 271 -11.95 -26.00 -7.26
CA LEU A 271 -11.37 -25.03 -6.34
C LEU A 271 -10.18 -25.61 -5.56
N HIS A 272 -10.32 -26.83 -5.04
CA HIS A 272 -9.26 -27.51 -4.28
C HIS A 272 -8.06 -27.84 -5.17
N SER A 273 -8.33 -28.30 -6.40
CA SER A 273 -7.28 -28.57 -7.39
C SER A 273 -6.56 -27.29 -7.83
N ALA A 274 -7.32 -26.22 -8.12
CA ALA A 274 -6.78 -24.92 -8.51
C ALA A 274 -5.89 -24.32 -7.41
N LYS A 275 -6.31 -24.39 -6.14
CA LYS A 275 -5.49 -23.96 -4.99
C LYS A 275 -4.18 -24.75 -4.90
N CYS A 276 -4.24 -26.07 -5.07
CA CYS A 276 -3.05 -26.91 -5.04
C CYS A 276 -2.09 -26.57 -6.19
N LEU A 277 -2.62 -26.36 -7.41
CA LEU A 277 -1.83 -25.93 -8.57
C LEU A 277 -1.21 -24.55 -8.37
N LEU A 278 -1.97 -23.59 -7.84
CA LEU A 278 -1.49 -22.25 -7.55
C LEU A 278 -0.30 -22.30 -6.58
N ASN A 279 -0.44 -23.04 -5.46
CA ASN A 279 0.66 -23.20 -4.50
C ASN A 279 1.91 -23.82 -5.11
N ILE A 280 1.79 -24.66 -6.15
CA ILE A 280 2.93 -25.23 -6.86
C ILE A 280 3.58 -24.19 -7.78
N LEU A 281 2.78 -23.35 -8.47
CA LEU A 281 3.26 -22.36 -9.43
C LEU A 281 3.87 -21.12 -8.75
N GLU A 282 3.35 -20.71 -7.59
CA GLU A 282 3.80 -19.54 -6.84
C GLU A 282 5.09 -19.75 -6.04
N ARG A 283 5.65 -20.95 -6.10
CA ARG A 283 6.84 -21.30 -5.34
C ARG A 283 8.01 -20.39 -5.66
N LYS A 284 8.55 -19.81 -4.59
CA LYS A 284 9.79 -19.04 -4.61
C LYS A 284 10.96 -20.00 -4.49
N GLY A 285 11.96 -19.85 -5.36
CA GLY A 285 13.10 -20.77 -5.42
C GLY A 285 14.12 -20.36 -6.48
N LYS A 286 15.21 -21.12 -6.58
CA LYS A 286 16.24 -20.86 -7.61
C LYS A 286 15.62 -21.02 -9.01
N PRO A 287 15.99 -20.18 -9.99
CA PRO A 287 15.48 -20.30 -11.36
C PRO A 287 15.69 -21.69 -11.96
N SER A 288 16.82 -22.34 -11.66
CA SER A 288 17.14 -23.71 -12.10
C SER A 288 16.09 -24.75 -11.67
N ASP A 289 15.57 -24.59 -10.45
CA ASP A 289 14.63 -25.55 -9.86
C ASP A 289 13.21 -25.29 -10.38
N ARG A 290 12.90 -24.03 -10.71
CA ARG A 290 11.62 -23.61 -11.30
C ARG A 290 11.50 -23.91 -12.79
N ASN A 291 12.60 -24.17 -13.50
CA ASN A 291 12.54 -24.60 -14.90
C ASN A 291 11.69 -25.87 -15.09
N VAL A 292 11.61 -26.72 -14.06
CA VAL A 292 10.78 -27.93 -14.08
C VAL A 292 9.27 -27.59 -14.09
N LEU A 293 8.87 -26.40 -13.64
CA LEU A 293 7.49 -25.91 -13.78
C LEU A 293 7.15 -25.60 -15.25
N LEU A 294 8.13 -25.43 -16.14
CA LEU A 294 7.84 -25.29 -17.56
C LEU A 294 7.24 -26.56 -18.16
N PHE A 295 7.47 -27.74 -17.55
CA PHE A 295 6.77 -28.96 -17.95
C PHE A 295 5.26 -28.92 -17.70
N PHE A 296 4.79 -28.06 -16.77
CA PHE A 296 3.35 -27.81 -16.59
C PHE A 296 2.72 -27.46 -17.93
N PHE A 297 3.41 -26.64 -18.72
CA PHE A 297 2.99 -26.15 -20.03
C PHE A 297 3.06 -27.20 -21.15
N GLU A 298 3.84 -28.28 -20.99
CA GLU A 298 3.92 -29.37 -21.98
C GLU A 298 2.76 -30.38 -21.87
N GLU A 299 2.10 -30.51 -20.70
CA GLU A 299 1.00 -31.47 -20.47
C GLU A 299 -0.41 -30.92 -20.75
N ILE A 300 -0.55 -29.70 -21.28
CA ILE A 300 -1.79 -28.92 -21.10
C ILE A 300 -2.91 -29.23 -22.11
N ASP A 301 -3.90 -29.99 -21.60
CA ASP A 301 -5.32 -29.96 -21.96
C ASP A 301 -6.10 -28.77 -21.30
N ILE A 302 -5.47 -27.92 -20.48
CA ILE A 302 -6.11 -26.72 -19.88
C ILE A 302 -6.58 -25.74 -20.96
N PHE A 303 -5.92 -25.70 -22.12
CA PHE A 303 -6.40 -24.96 -23.28
C PHE A 303 -7.73 -25.50 -23.81
N ASN A 304 -7.92 -26.82 -23.80
CA ASN A 304 -9.20 -27.46 -24.15
C ASN A 304 -10.28 -27.16 -23.09
N ALA A 305 -9.91 -27.10 -21.80
CA ALA A 305 -10.79 -26.76 -20.69
C ALA A 305 -11.28 -25.30 -20.73
N ILE A 306 -10.45 -24.38 -21.20
CA ILE A 306 -10.76 -22.94 -21.30
C ILE A 306 -11.47 -22.59 -22.61
N ASN A 307 -11.19 -23.28 -23.73
CA ASN A 307 -11.66 -22.87 -25.06
C ASN A 307 -12.65 -23.80 -25.77
N ASN A 308 -13.06 -24.95 -25.22
CA ASN A 308 -14.08 -25.84 -25.82
C ASN A 308 -13.87 -26.14 -27.33
N LYS A 309 -12.63 -26.13 -27.82
CA LYS A 309 -12.29 -26.42 -29.22
C LYS A 309 -11.07 -27.33 -29.28
N ASN A 310 -11.30 -28.54 -29.81
CA ASN A 310 -10.32 -29.58 -30.06
C ASN A 310 -9.17 -29.07 -30.94
N VAL A 311 -7.95 -29.00 -30.39
CA VAL A 311 -6.72 -28.91 -31.18
C VAL A 311 -5.89 -30.16 -30.92
N ARG A 312 -5.61 -30.93 -31.98
CA ARG A 312 -4.84 -32.18 -31.94
C ARG A 312 -3.37 -31.92 -32.24
N SER A 313 -2.52 -32.60 -31.47
CA SER A 313 -1.12 -32.99 -31.70
C SER A 313 -0.12 -31.87 -32.04
N LEU A 314 0.72 -31.52 -31.06
CA LEU A 314 1.86 -30.62 -31.18
C LEU A 314 3.18 -31.40 -31.28
N ASP A 315 3.81 -31.35 -32.46
CA ASP A 315 5.25 -31.57 -32.65
C ASP A 315 5.84 -30.32 -33.34
N ALA A 316 6.18 -29.29 -32.54
CA ALA A 316 6.98 -28.09 -32.86
C ALA A 316 7.08 -27.17 -31.60
N SER A 317 7.50 -27.74 -30.48
CA SER A 317 6.99 -27.52 -29.11
C SER A 317 7.51 -26.32 -28.30
N SER A 318 7.83 -25.16 -28.91
CA SER A 318 8.07 -23.93 -28.10
C SER A 318 7.45 -22.65 -28.67
N HIS A 319 7.56 -22.40 -29.98
CA HIS A 319 7.01 -21.19 -30.59
C HIS A 319 5.49 -21.23 -30.74
N LEU A 320 4.93 -22.34 -31.24
CA LEU A 320 3.47 -22.50 -31.39
C LEU A 320 2.77 -22.52 -30.03
N PHE A 321 3.39 -23.21 -29.06
CA PHE A 321 2.96 -23.23 -27.67
C PHE A 321 2.90 -21.82 -27.06
N PHE A 322 3.99 -21.05 -27.20
CA PHE A 322 4.04 -19.68 -26.66
C PHE A 322 2.97 -18.79 -27.30
N LYS A 323 2.70 -18.95 -28.60
CA LYS A 323 1.63 -18.25 -29.31
C LYS A 323 0.24 -18.59 -28.74
N GLU A 324 -0.06 -19.87 -28.55
CA GLU A 324 -1.35 -20.32 -27.99
C GLU A 324 -1.54 -19.86 -26.54
N PHE A 325 -0.49 -19.89 -25.73
CA PHE A 325 -0.50 -19.34 -24.36
C PHE A 325 -0.84 -17.85 -24.35
N LEU A 326 -0.16 -17.05 -25.16
CA LEU A 326 -0.41 -15.60 -25.26
C LEU A 326 -1.81 -15.31 -25.79
N GLN A 327 -2.29 -16.07 -26.76
CA GLN A 327 -3.67 -15.96 -27.27
C GLN A 327 -4.69 -16.30 -26.20
N CYS A 328 -4.43 -17.28 -25.34
CA CYS A 328 -5.34 -17.61 -24.24
C CYS A 328 -5.27 -16.61 -23.10
N LEU A 329 -4.10 -16.05 -22.78
CA LEU A 329 -4.02 -14.91 -21.85
C LEU A 329 -4.85 -13.74 -22.37
N LEU A 330 -4.72 -13.42 -23.66
CA LEU A 330 -5.49 -12.35 -24.30
C LEU A 330 -6.98 -12.69 -24.35
N ALA A 331 -7.35 -13.93 -24.67
CA ALA A 331 -8.73 -14.39 -24.72
C ALA A 331 -9.37 -14.43 -23.32
N LEU A 332 -8.64 -14.83 -22.28
CA LEU A 332 -9.10 -14.74 -20.90
C LEU A 332 -9.30 -13.28 -20.53
N ALA A 333 -8.33 -12.42 -20.84
CA ALA A 333 -8.42 -10.99 -20.58
C ALA A 333 -9.58 -10.32 -21.33
N SER A 334 -9.86 -10.72 -22.57
CA SER A 334 -10.91 -10.16 -23.43
C SER A 334 -12.29 -10.78 -23.22
N ASN A 335 -12.39 -12.08 -22.90
CA ASN A 335 -13.66 -12.78 -22.67
C ASN A 335 -14.15 -12.62 -21.22
N LEU A 336 -13.24 -12.47 -20.25
CA LEU A 336 -13.54 -12.12 -18.84
C LEU A 336 -13.37 -10.61 -18.59
N SER A 337 -13.38 -9.83 -19.67
CA SER A 337 -13.35 -8.36 -19.72
C SER A 337 -14.38 -7.69 -18.81
N THR A 338 -15.39 -8.43 -18.38
CA THR A 338 -16.43 -7.98 -17.45
C THR A 338 -15.96 -7.86 -16.01
N SER A 339 -14.87 -8.53 -15.60
CA SER A 339 -14.30 -8.37 -14.26
C SER A 339 -13.04 -7.49 -14.29
N ILE A 340 -13.11 -6.33 -13.64
CA ILE A 340 -11.96 -5.41 -13.50
C ILE A 340 -10.77 -6.09 -12.79
N VAL A 341 -11.04 -6.96 -11.82
CA VAL A 341 -10.01 -7.68 -11.05
C VAL A 341 -9.24 -8.65 -11.94
N LEU A 342 -9.94 -9.49 -12.70
CA LEU A 342 -9.28 -10.45 -13.59
C LEU A 342 -8.50 -9.75 -14.70
N SER A 343 -9.06 -8.66 -15.23
CA SER A 343 -8.37 -7.80 -16.19
C SER A 343 -7.09 -7.22 -15.60
N HIS A 344 -7.13 -6.68 -14.37
CA HIS A 344 -5.96 -6.13 -13.69
C HIS A 344 -4.87 -7.19 -13.47
N LEU A 345 -5.22 -8.41 -13.05
CA LEU A 345 -4.26 -9.51 -12.93
C LEU A 345 -3.56 -9.84 -14.27
N ALA A 346 -4.30 -9.82 -15.38
CA ALA A 346 -3.72 -10.00 -16.70
C ALA A 346 -2.77 -8.85 -17.08
N GLN A 347 -3.08 -7.61 -16.68
CA GLN A 347 -2.22 -6.45 -16.94
C GLN A 347 -0.85 -6.56 -16.28
N ILE A 348 -0.79 -7.11 -15.07
CA ILE A 348 0.48 -7.37 -14.38
C ILE A 348 1.35 -8.31 -15.21
N ILE A 349 0.78 -9.33 -15.86
CA ILE A 349 1.53 -10.27 -16.70
C ILE A 349 2.09 -9.56 -17.94
N TRP A 350 1.26 -8.78 -18.64
CA TRP A 350 1.70 -7.99 -19.80
C TRP A 350 2.82 -7.01 -19.44
N LEU A 351 2.77 -6.41 -18.25
CA LEU A 351 3.81 -5.52 -17.75
C LEU A 351 5.17 -6.19 -17.66
N HIS A 352 5.20 -7.42 -17.16
CA HIS A 352 6.45 -8.19 -17.08
C HIS A 352 6.95 -8.61 -18.47
N ILE A 353 6.04 -8.92 -19.41
CA ILE A 353 6.40 -9.26 -20.80
C ILE A 353 7.05 -8.06 -21.51
N PHE A 354 6.42 -6.89 -21.49
CA PHE A 354 6.93 -5.70 -22.20
C PHE A 354 8.13 -5.04 -21.53
N ARG A 355 8.35 -5.26 -20.23
CA ARG A 355 9.59 -4.85 -19.54
C ARG A 355 10.79 -5.73 -19.92
N ASN A 356 10.56 -6.94 -20.43
CA ASN A 356 11.62 -7.84 -20.85
C ASN A 356 11.93 -7.69 -22.33
N ALA A 357 13.10 -7.10 -22.64
CA ALA A 357 13.53 -6.79 -24.00
C ALA A 357 13.54 -7.99 -24.97
N LYS A 358 13.71 -9.23 -24.50
CA LYS A 358 13.69 -10.43 -25.36
C LYS A 358 12.29 -10.92 -25.69
N LEU A 359 11.37 -10.79 -24.73
CA LEU A 359 9.98 -11.23 -24.91
C LEU A 359 9.19 -10.20 -25.70
N SER A 360 9.42 -8.91 -25.43
CA SER A 360 8.71 -7.81 -26.08
C SER A 360 8.87 -7.77 -27.60
N THR A 361 9.99 -8.29 -28.13
CA THR A 361 10.30 -8.33 -29.57
C THR A 361 10.08 -9.71 -30.21
N ASN A 362 9.46 -10.65 -29.51
CA ASN A 362 9.18 -11.99 -30.04
C ASN A 362 8.11 -11.92 -31.15
N GLU A 363 8.27 -12.70 -32.22
CA GLU A 363 7.34 -12.70 -33.37
C GLU A 363 5.88 -12.96 -32.96
N CYS A 364 5.61 -13.83 -31.98
CA CYS A 364 4.26 -14.05 -31.45
C CYS A 364 3.65 -12.79 -30.83
N ILE A 365 4.46 -11.97 -30.15
CA ILE A 365 4.00 -10.74 -29.52
C ILE A 365 3.72 -9.69 -30.58
N VAL A 366 4.59 -9.55 -31.58
CA VAL A 366 4.41 -8.61 -32.71
C VAL A 366 3.05 -8.81 -33.38
N GLU A 367 2.66 -10.06 -33.63
CA GLU A 367 1.35 -10.39 -34.23
C GLU A 367 0.16 -10.01 -33.33
N LEU A 368 0.34 -10.00 -32.01
CA LEU A 368 -0.71 -9.72 -31.02
C LEU A 368 -0.85 -8.24 -30.67
N VAL A 369 0.15 -7.40 -30.96
CA VAL A 369 0.14 -5.97 -30.62
C VAL A 369 -1.16 -5.26 -31.05
N PRO A 370 -1.69 -5.43 -32.28
CA PRO A 370 -2.92 -4.75 -32.68
C PRO A 370 -4.14 -5.11 -31.82
N THR A 371 -4.28 -6.40 -31.49
CA THR A 371 -5.38 -6.88 -30.65
C THR A 371 -5.19 -6.44 -29.19
N LEU A 372 -3.95 -6.41 -28.71
CA LEU A 372 -3.63 -5.91 -27.39
C LEU A 372 -3.96 -4.42 -27.27
N LEU A 373 -3.61 -3.58 -28.25
CA LEU A 373 -3.93 -2.16 -28.23
C LEU A 373 -5.44 -1.90 -28.17
N LYS A 374 -6.25 -2.70 -28.87
CA LYS A 374 -7.72 -2.68 -28.74
C LYS A 374 -8.16 -2.98 -27.30
N TYR A 375 -7.60 -4.05 -26.72
CA TYR A 375 -7.89 -4.45 -25.34
C TYR A 375 -7.48 -3.36 -24.31
N GLU A 376 -6.30 -2.76 -24.45
CA GLU A 376 -5.85 -1.67 -23.57
C GLU A 376 -6.80 -0.46 -23.65
N ALA A 377 -7.21 -0.07 -24.86
CA ALA A 377 -8.15 1.05 -25.04
C ALA A 377 -9.53 0.76 -24.44
N GLU A 378 -10.04 -0.46 -24.58
CA GLU A 378 -11.29 -0.90 -23.95
C GLU A 378 -11.22 -0.78 -22.42
N LYS A 379 -10.11 -1.19 -21.81
CA LYS A 379 -9.94 -1.19 -20.35
C LYS A 379 -9.65 0.16 -19.72
N LEU A 380 -9.29 1.17 -20.53
CA LEU A 380 -9.24 2.55 -20.08
C LEU A 380 -10.64 3.14 -19.86
N ILE A 381 -11.68 2.56 -20.45
CA ILE A 381 -13.05 3.06 -20.36
C ILE A 381 -13.62 2.74 -18.97
N LYS A 382 -14.08 3.78 -18.30
CA LYS A 382 -14.65 3.69 -16.96
C LYS A 382 -16.12 3.24 -17.03
N CYS A 383 -16.37 1.96 -16.77
CA CYS A 383 -17.70 1.34 -16.74
C CYS A 383 -17.78 0.20 -15.72
N GLY A 384 -18.99 -0.24 -15.34
CA GLY A 384 -19.16 -1.41 -14.48
C GLY A 384 -19.30 -1.12 -12.98
N TYR A 385 -19.88 0.02 -12.61
CA TYR A 385 -20.12 0.35 -11.21
C TYR A 385 -21.09 -0.64 -10.54
N PRO A 386 -20.83 -1.07 -9.29
CA PRO A 386 -21.77 -1.87 -8.51
C PRO A 386 -23.18 -1.26 -8.43
N SER A 387 -23.31 0.06 -8.33
CA SER A 387 -24.61 0.74 -8.22
C SER A 387 -25.42 0.81 -9.53
N LYS A 388 -24.80 0.48 -10.67
CA LYS A 388 -25.40 0.61 -12.02
C LYS A 388 -25.71 -0.76 -12.62
N ASP A 389 -26.46 -0.73 -13.73
CA ASP A 389 -26.78 -1.92 -14.54
C ASP A 389 -26.61 -1.60 -16.04
N ASP A 390 -25.61 -0.77 -16.37
CA ASP A 390 -25.37 -0.29 -17.73
C ASP A 390 -24.57 -1.28 -18.59
N CYS A 391 -23.78 -2.16 -17.96
CA CYS A 391 -22.98 -3.18 -18.62
C CYS A 391 -22.91 -4.48 -17.81
N ILE A 392 -22.53 -5.58 -18.47
CA ILE A 392 -22.38 -6.91 -17.85
C ILE A 392 -21.36 -6.88 -16.71
N SER A 393 -20.37 -5.98 -16.78
CA SER A 393 -19.36 -5.81 -15.75
C SER A 393 -19.93 -5.42 -14.38
N CYS A 394 -21.09 -4.75 -14.32
CA CYS A 394 -21.72 -4.36 -13.06
C CYS A 394 -22.04 -5.58 -12.19
N ASN A 395 -22.49 -6.68 -12.80
CA ASN A 395 -22.79 -7.92 -12.06
C ASN A 395 -21.53 -8.53 -11.42
N PHE A 396 -20.39 -8.45 -12.09
CA PHE A 396 -19.12 -8.92 -11.51
C PHE A 396 -18.63 -7.96 -10.42
N SER A 397 -18.79 -6.65 -10.62
CA SER A 397 -18.47 -5.65 -9.61
C SER A 397 -19.34 -5.80 -8.36
N LEU A 398 -20.64 -6.07 -8.48
CA LEU A 398 -21.56 -6.37 -7.37
C LEU A 398 -21.15 -7.60 -6.55
N LEU A 399 -20.52 -8.60 -7.19
CA LEU A 399 -20.01 -9.79 -6.50
C LEU A 399 -18.69 -9.52 -5.77
N THR A 400 -17.94 -8.49 -6.20
CA THR A 400 -16.56 -8.25 -5.81
C THR A 400 -16.41 -7.09 -4.83
N PHE A 401 -17.22 -6.04 -4.97
CA PHE A 401 -17.13 -4.78 -4.25
C PHE A 401 -18.43 -4.51 -3.49
N ASP A 402 -18.30 -3.99 -2.27
CA ASP A 402 -19.45 -3.60 -1.45
C ASP A 402 -20.01 -2.23 -1.87
N SER A 403 -19.23 -1.42 -2.59
CA SER A 403 -19.55 -0.02 -2.93
C SER A 403 -18.86 0.46 -4.21
N ASP A 404 -19.37 1.56 -4.78
CA ASP A 404 -18.75 2.23 -5.94
C ASP A 404 -17.36 2.79 -5.61
N GLU A 405 -17.14 3.22 -4.36
CA GLU A 405 -15.86 3.69 -3.85
C GLU A 405 -14.77 2.62 -3.95
N GLU A 406 -15.06 1.37 -3.58
CA GLU A 406 -14.09 0.28 -3.68
C GLU A 406 -13.77 -0.06 -5.14
N PHE A 407 -14.78 -0.05 -6.00
CA PHE A 407 -14.61 -0.22 -7.44
C PHE A 407 -13.69 0.86 -8.02
N GLU A 408 -13.86 2.12 -7.61
CA GLU A 408 -13.02 3.25 -8.05
C GLU A 408 -11.55 3.11 -7.66
N ILE A 409 -11.26 2.61 -6.46
CA ILE A 409 -9.88 2.33 -6.02
C ILE A 409 -9.24 1.30 -6.96
N GLU A 410 -9.94 0.20 -7.20
CA GLU A 410 -9.41 -0.90 -8.00
C GLU A 410 -9.28 -0.52 -9.48
N PHE A 411 -10.26 0.20 -10.02
CA PHE A 411 -10.18 0.77 -11.36
C PHE A 411 -8.99 1.73 -11.50
N SER A 412 -8.75 2.60 -10.52
CA SER A 412 -7.63 3.55 -10.55
C SER A 412 -6.27 2.84 -10.55
N LYS A 413 -6.12 1.77 -9.76
CA LYS A 413 -4.91 0.91 -9.77
C LYS A 413 -4.74 0.23 -11.12
N SER A 414 -5.78 -0.44 -11.60
CA SER A 414 -5.78 -1.13 -12.89
C SER A 414 -5.43 -0.17 -14.03
N ARG A 415 -6.03 1.03 -14.06
CA ARG A 415 -5.74 2.07 -15.05
C ARG A 415 -4.30 2.54 -15.02
N SER A 416 -3.68 2.65 -13.84
CA SER A 416 -2.26 3.01 -13.73
C SER A 416 -1.36 1.97 -14.41
N ASP A 417 -1.63 0.68 -14.20
CA ASP A 417 -0.86 -0.41 -14.78
C ASP A 417 -1.12 -0.56 -16.29
N ILE A 418 -2.37 -0.36 -16.75
CA ILE A 418 -2.73 -0.26 -18.18
C ILE A 418 -1.92 0.84 -18.87
N LEU A 419 -1.86 2.04 -18.27
CA LEU A 419 -1.11 3.16 -18.86
C LEU A 419 0.39 2.88 -18.88
N GLU A 420 0.93 2.18 -17.87
CA GLU A 420 2.32 1.77 -17.88
C GLU A 420 2.62 0.69 -18.94
N ASN A 421 1.70 -0.25 -19.15
CA ASN A 421 1.78 -1.19 -20.27
C ASN A 421 1.78 -0.46 -21.61
N LEU A 422 0.85 0.47 -21.81
CA LEU A 422 0.78 1.28 -23.03
C LEU A 422 2.08 2.05 -23.28
N ARG A 423 2.70 2.64 -22.24
CA ARG A 423 4.02 3.28 -22.36
C ARG A 423 5.10 2.29 -22.79
N ASN A 424 5.12 1.09 -22.22
CA ASN A 424 6.11 0.06 -22.57
C ASN A 424 5.89 -0.50 -23.98
N ILE A 425 4.64 -0.68 -24.41
CA ILE A 425 4.30 -1.02 -25.80
C ILE A 425 4.76 0.10 -26.73
N THR A 426 4.48 1.38 -26.41
CA THR A 426 4.89 2.54 -27.23
C THR A 426 6.41 2.61 -27.40
N LYS A 427 7.19 2.27 -26.37
CA LYS A 427 8.67 2.24 -26.45
C LYS A 427 9.19 1.25 -27.51
N VAL A 428 8.46 0.15 -27.73
CA VAL A 428 8.88 -0.93 -28.65
C VAL A 428 8.18 -0.80 -30.02
N TYR A 429 6.93 -0.35 -30.05
CA TYR A 429 6.06 -0.28 -31.23
C TYR A 429 5.41 1.12 -31.37
N PRO A 430 6.21 2.20 -31.54
CA PRO A 430 5.70 3.57 -31.50
C PRO A 430 4.72 3.88 -32.64
N LYS A 431 5.00 3.39 -33.86
CA LYS A 431 4.15 3.62 -35.05
C LYS A 431 2.76 3.01 -34.91
N GLN A 432 2.69 1.73 -34.56
CA GLN A 432 1.42 1.01 -34.40
C GLN A 432 0.58 1.61 -33.27
N THR A 433 1.21 1.97 -32.15
CA THR A 433 0.54 2.57 -30.99
C THR A 433 -0.04 3.95 -31.34
N PHE A 434 0.75 4.82 -31.98
CA PHE A 434 0.28 6.14 -32.38
C PHE A 434 -0.80 6.09 -33.46
N SER A 435 -0.64 5.24 -34.49
CA SER A 435 -1.67 5.08 -35.53
C SER A 435 -3.01 4.63 -34.95
N PHE A 436 -3.00 3.73 -33.96
CA PHE A 436 -4.24 3.30 -33.29
C PHE A 436 -4.87 4.42 -32.44
N GLY A 437 -4.08 5.15 -31.64
CA GLY A 437 -4.57 6.34 -30.92
C GLY A 437 -5.14 7.41 -31.85
N SER A 438 -4.49 7.64 -33.00
CA SER A 438 -4.96 8.55 -34.04
C SER A 438 -6.33 8.12 -34.59
N LEU A 439 -6.52 6.83 -34.86
CA LEU A 439 -7.82 6.29 -35.29
C LEU A 439 -8.93 6.53 -34.24
N LEU A 440 -8.63 6.27 -32.97
CA LEU A 440 -9.57 6.46 -31.86
C LEU A 440 -9.98 7.93 -31.69
N LEU A 441 -9.02 8.86 -31.77
CA LEU A 441 -9.30 10.29 -31.65
C LEU A 441 -10.06 10.82 -32.88
N LYS A 442 -9.68 10.40 -34.10
CA LYS A 442 -10.40 10.76 -35.33
C LYS A 442 -11.87 10.31 -35.28
N SER A 443 -12.15 9.12 -34.74
CA SER A 443 -13.51 8.61 -34.54
C SER A 443 -14.35 9.55 -33.66
N LEU A 444 -13.82 9.96 -32.50
CA LEU A 444 -14.53 10.85 -31.56
C LEU A 444 -14.75 12.26 -32.10
N VAL A 445 -13.73 12.83 -32.76
CA VAL A 445 -13.82 14.17 -33.38
C VAL A 445 -14.88 14.20 -34.48
N ASN A 446 -15.06 13.08 -35.20
CA ASN A 446 -16.08 12.92 -36.24
C ASN A 446 -17.47 12.56 -35.69
N GLY A 447 -17.65 12.51 -34.35
CA GLY A 447 -18.92 12.19 -33.71
C GLY A 447 -19.31 10.71 -33.76
N GLN A 448 -18.37 9.81 -34.07
CA GLN A 448 -18.58 8.37 -34.02
C GLN A 448 -18.19 7.82 -32.63
N ASP A 449 -18.89 6.78 -32.17
CA ASP A 449 -18.49 6.06 -30.97
C ASP A 449 -17.45 4.97 -31.28
N TRP A 450 -16.82 4.44 -30.23
CA TRP A 450 -15.79 3.41 -30.37
C TRP A 450 -16.34 2.00 -30.63
N LYS A 451 -17.65 1.81 -30.79
CA LYS A 451 -18.24 0.46 -30.96
C LYS A 451 -17.69 -0.24 -32.20
N THR A 452 -17.57 0.50 -33.31
CA THR A 452 -17.08 -0.02 -34.59
C THR A 452 -15.56 -0.24 -34.59
N VAL A 453 -14.81 0.52 -33.79
CA VAL A 453 -13.35 0.44 -33.74
C VAL A 453 -12.88 -0.68 -32.80
N LEU A 454 -13.58 -0.87 -31.68
CA LEU A 454 -13.24 -1.84 -30.64
C LEU A 454 -13.99 -3.17 -30.78
N ASP A 455 -14.88 -3.32 -31.75
CA ASP A 455 -15.75 -4.50 -31.89
C ASP A 455 -16.54 -4.81 -30.58
N TYR A 456 -16.91 -3.76 -29.84
CA TYR A 456 -17.40 -3.86 -28.45
C TYR A 456 -18.91 -4.14 -28.39
N PRO A 457 -19.34 -5.29 -27.84
CA PRO A 457 -20.75 -5.65 -27.78
C PRO A 457 -21.38 -5.16 -26.46
N THR A 458 -21.68 -3.87 -26.31
CA THR A 458 -22.68 -3.37 -25.32
C THR A 458 -23.00 -1.88 -25.46
N ALA A 459 -24.18 -1.50 -24.95
CA ALA A 459 -24.77 -0.15 -25.01
C ALA A 459 -24.16 0.90 -24.04
N ALA A 460 -23.04 0.58 -23.36
CA ALA A 460 -22.52 1.35 -22.22
C ALA A 460 -21.48 2.44 -22.57
N LEU A 461 -21.19 2.69 -23.85
CA LEU A 461 -20.24 3.73 -24.25
C LEU A 461 -20.90 5.11 -24.16
N ASN A 462 -20.62 5.83 -23.08
CA ASN A 462 -20.88 7.26 -22.97
C ASN A 462 -19.73 8.04 -23.63
N ALA A 463 -20.06 9.15 -24.31
CA ALA A 463 -19.05 9.97 -24.98
C ALA A 463 -17.98 10.48 -24.00
N VAL A 464 -18.38 10.84 -22.78
CA VAL A 464 -17.49 11.36 -21.72
C VAL A 464 -16.43 10.34 -21.31
N SER A 465 -16.75 9.06 -21.08
CA SER A 465 -15.71 8.08 -20.69
C SER A 465 -14.80 7.72 -21.87
N CYS A 466 -15.27 7.75 -23.11
CA CYS A 466 -14.39 7.58 -24.28
C CYS A 466 -13.40 8.75 -24.41
N TRP A 467 -13.86 9.98 -24.20
CA TRP A 467 -13.00 11.17 -24.19
C TRP A 467 -11.99 11.15 -23.03
N ASP A 468 -12.39 10.69 -21.85
CA ASP A 468 -11.47 10.49 -20.72
C ASP A 468 -10.40 9.41 -21.03
N ALA A 469 -10.82 8.28 -21.61
CA ALA A 469 -9.93 7.19 -21.99
C ALA A 469 -8.90 7.63 -23.06
N ILE A 470 -9.33 8.34 -24.12
CA ILE A 470 -8.42 8.78 -25.19
C ILE A 470 -7.40 9.79 -24.68
N VAL A 471 -7.78 10.67 -23.75
CA VAL A 471 -6.85 11.63 -23.16
C VAL A 471 -5.71 10.89 -22.46
N SER A 472 -6.04 9.86 -21.69
CA SER A 472 -5.03 9.07 -20.97
C SER A 472 -4.17 8.23 -21.92
N TYR A 473 -4.79 7.66 -22.97
CA TYR A 473 -4.08 6.93 -24.01
C TYR A 473 -3.06 7.84 -24.75
N MET A 474 -3.51 9.02 -25.18
CA MET A 474 -2.69 9.97 -25.93
C MET A 474 -1.57 10.56 -25.04
N ASP A 475 -1.85 10.92 -23.79
CA ASP A 475 -0.81 11.41 -22.87
C ASP A 475 0.27 10.34 -22.61
N ALA A 476 -0.11 9.08 -22.40
CA ALA A 476 0.83 7.98 -22.19
C ALA A 476 1.69 7.69 -23.43
N SER A 477 1.08 7.61 -24.61
CA SER A 477 1.79 7.33 -25.87
C SER A 477 2.65 8.52 -26.32
N CYS A 478 2.07 9.71 -26.47
CA CYS A 478 2.78 10.92 -26.87
C CYS A 478 3.87 11.32 -25.88
N GLY A 479 3.70 11.07 -24.57
CA GLY A 479 4.73 11.32 -23.57
C GLY A 479 6.02 10.50 -23.79
N ILE A 480 5.91 9.29 -24.36
CA ILE A 480 7.06 8.48 -24.78
C ILE A 480 7.62 8.97 -26.11
N LEU A 481 6.75 9.27 -27.10
CA LEU A 481 7.18 9.77 -28.41
C LEU A 481 7.97 11.08 -28.29
N MET A 482 7.51 12.00 -27.43
CA MET A 482 8.18 13.28 -27.16
C MET A 482 9.60 13.08 -26.63
N LYS A 483 9.84 12.08 -25.77
CA LYS A 483 11.18 11.76 -25.25
C LYS A 483 12.11 11.16 -26.30
N ASN A 484 11.55 10.51 -27.32
CA ASN A 484 12.28 9.80 -28.37
C ASN A 484 12.13 10.47 -29.76
N ILE A 485 11.90 11.78 -29.77
CA ILE A 485 11.57 12.57 -30.97
C ILE A 485 12.63 12.51 -32.09
N GLU A 486 13.89 12.23 -31.72
CA GLU A 486 15.01 12.17 -32.67
C GLU A 486 15.05 10.87 -33.50
N THR A 487 14.34 9.83 -33.05
CA THR A 487 14.32 8.51 -33.70
C THR A 487 13.62 8.56 -35.06
N LEU A 488 14.08 7.73 -36.01
CA LEU A 488 13.54 7.71 -37.37
C LEU A 488 12.04 7.36 -37.39
N GLU A 489 11.63 6.38 -36.61
CA GLU A 489 10.23 5.92 -36.53
C GLU A 489 9.28 7.01 -36.05
N VAL A 490 9.70 7.88 -35.12
CA VAL A 490 8.89 8.99 -34.63
C VAL A 490 8.84 10.13 -35.65
N LYS A 491 9.92 10.36 -36.40
CA LYS A 491 9.94 11.36 -37.47
C LYS A 491 8.96 11.04 -38.60
N GLU A 492 8.73 9.76 -38.88
CA GLU A 492 7.71 9.34 -39.87
C GLU A 492 6.29 9.73 -39.44
N LEU A 493 6.02 9.85 -38.13
CA LEU A 493 4.70 10.17 -37.58
C LEU A 493 4.39 11.67 -37.57
N VAL A 494 5.35 12.54 -37.93
CA VAL A 494 5.20 14.00 -37.80
C VAL A 494 4.01 14.52 -38.61
N ASN A 495 3.85 14.08 -39.85
CA ASN A 495 2.75 14.53 -40.70
C ASN A 495 1.39 14.08 -40.14
N ASP A 496 1.29 12.81 -39.71
CA ASP A 496 0.08 12.25 -39.10
C ASP A 496 -0.27 12.96 -37.80
N GLY A 497 0.74 13.32 -36.99
CA GLY A 497 0.57 14.06 -35.74
C GLY A 497 0.12 15.50 -35.95
N LEU A 498 0.66 16.20 -36.95
CA LEU A 498 0.23 17.54 -37.33
C LEU A 498 -1.19 17.54 -37.91
N GLU A 499 -1.56 16.55 -38.72
CA GLU A 499 -2.94 16.38 -39.20
C GLU A 499 -3.90 16.19 -38.02
N LEU A 500 -3.56 15.31 -37.09
CA LEU A 500 -4.38 15.02 -35.92
C LEU A 500 -4.53 16.24 -34.98
N LEU A 501 -3.46 17.02 -34.82
CA LEU A 501 -3.50 18.28 -34.08
C LEU A 501 -4.46 19.28 -34.74
N ASN A 502 -4.39 19.44 -36.07
CA ASN A 502 -5.29 20.32 -36.80
C ASN A 502 -6.76 19.90 -36.67
N LEU A 503 -7.04 18.59 -36.68
CA LEU A 503 -8.38 18.07 -36.40
C LEU A 503 -8.85 18.44 -34.99
N ALA A 504 -8.01 18.29 -33.98
CA ALA A 504 -8.34 18.66 -32.60
C ALA A 504 -8.54 20.18 -32.42
N LEU A 505 -7.75 21.01 -33.09
CA LEU A 505 -7.90 22.47 -33.05
C LEU A 505 -9.20 22.95 -33.71
N ASN A 506 -9.62 22.30 -34.80
CA ASN A 506 -10.85 22.63 -35.51
C ASN A 506 -12.11 22.04 -34.84
N PHE A 507 -11.96 21.18 -33.83
CA PHE A 507 -13.08 20.60 -33.12
C PHE A 507 -13.86 21.66 -32.32
N ILE A 508 -15.19 21.59 -32.39
CA ILE A 508 -16.13 22.49 -31.72
C ILE A 508 -17.27 21.65 -31.15
N CYS A 509 -17.60 21.86 -29.88
CA CYS A 509 -18.78 21.29 -29.24
C CYS A 509 -19.33 22.26 -28.17
N ASN A 510 -20.54 21.97 -27.68
CA ASN A 510 -21.21 22.80 -26.66
C ASN A 510 -20.92 22.35 -25.21
N ASP A 511 -20.31 21.18 -25.03
CA ASP A 511 -20.07 20.57 -23.72
C ASP A 511 -18.68 20.99 -23.18
N PRO A 512 -18.59 21.79 -22.09
CA PRO A 512 -17.33 22.24 -21.54
C PRO A 512 -16.41 21.12 -21.06
N VAL A 513 -16.96 19.97 -20.64
CA VAL A 513 -16.18 18.82 -20.19
C VAL A 513 -15.49 18.15 -21.38
N ILE A 514 -16.19 18.01 -22.51
CA ILE A 514 -15.60 17.47 -23.74
C ILE A 514 -14.54 18.44 -24.30
N LEU A 515 -14.80 19.74 -24.28
CA LEU A 515 -13.80 20.75 -24.67
C LEU A 515 -12.54 20.66 -23.78
N SER A 516 -12.72 20.38 -22.49
CA SER A 516 -11.61 20.15 -21.55
C SER A 516 -10.79 18.93 -21.96
N PHE A 517 -11.42 17.82 -22.36
CA PHE A 517 -10.69 16.65 -22.87
C PHE A 517 -9.98 16.94 -24.20
N ALA A 518 -10.61 17.68 -25.12
CA ALA A 518 -9.98 18.10 -26.37
C ALA A 518 -8.73 18.96 -26.12
N LEU A 519 -8.74 19.85 -25.12
CA LEU A 519 -7.56 20.60 -24.68
C LEU A 519 -6.43 19.70 -24.18
N SER A 520 -6.75 18.63 -23.43
CA SER A 520 -5.75 17.64 -23.04
C SER A 520 -5.13 16.93 -24.24
N CYS A 521 -5.93 16.54 -25.24
CA CYS A 521 -5.40 15.96 -26.48
C CYS A 521 -4.49 16.93 -27.23
N ILE A 522 -4.87 18.21 -27.32
CA ILE A 522 -4.01 19.28 -27.88
C ILE A 522 -2.69 19.36 -27.10
N SER A 523 -2.74 19.30 -25.76
CA SER A 523 -1.54 19.27 -24.92
C SER A 523 -0.60 18.13 -25.28
N SER A 524 -1.14 16.92 -25.48
CA SER A 524 -0.35 15.73 -25.79
C SER A 524 0.27 15.79 -27.19
N LEU A 525 -0.42 16.42 -28.15
CA LEU A 525 0.03 16.55 -29.54
C LEU A 525 0.94 17.77 -29.79
N PHE A 526 1.03 18.70 -28.85
CA PHE A 526 1.71 19.99 -29.03
C PHE A 526 3.18 19.85 -29.46
N PHE A 527 3.89 18.80 -29.02
CA PHE A 527 5.30 18.63 -29.35
C PHE A 527 5.55 18.49 -30.86
N PHE A 528 4.57 18.07 -31.67
CA PHE A 528 4.71 18.01 -33.13
C PHE A 528 4.88 19.39 -33.78
N ILE A 529 4.46 20.48 -33.12
CA ILE A 529 4.58 21.86 -33.65
C ILE A 529 6.05 22.28 -33.78
N SER A 530 6.99 21.62 -33.09
CA SER A 530 8.43 21.87 -33.29
C SER A 530 8.86 21.67 -34.75
N PHE A 531 8.11 20.90 -35.55
CA PHE A 531 8.36 20.66 -36.96
C PHE A 531 7.57 21.61 -37.90
N GLN A 532 6.53 22.28 -37.41
CA GLN A 532 5.78 23.31 -38.16
C GLN A 532 5.47 24.52 -37.26
N PRO A 533 6.46 25.38 -36.98
CA PRO A 533 6.31 26.49 -36.03
C PRO A 533 5.25 27.53 -36.41
N GLU A 534 4.81 27.57 -37.67
CA GLU A 534 3.79 28.50 -38.17
C GLU A 534 2.42 28.31 -37.50
N GLN A 535 2.10 27.11 -37.00
CA GLN A 535 0.81 26.78 -36.38
C GLN A 535 0.73 27.15 -34.88
N LYS A 536 1.82 27.62 -34.26
CA LYS A 536 1.86 27.92 -32.81
C LYS A 536 0.84 28.99 -32.39
N LEU A 537 0.58 29.99 -33.24
CA LEU A 537 -0.41 31.04 -32.95
C LEU A 537 -1.83 30.50 -32.94
N GLN A 538 -2.17 29.53 -33.81
CA GLN A 538 -3.50 28.92 -33.85
C GLN A 538 -3.81 28.17 -32.55
N VAL A 539 -2.82 27.49 -31.97
CA VAL A 539 -2.97 26.83 -30.66
C VAL A 539 -3.19 27.84 -29.55
N LEU A 540 -2.39 28.91 -29.52
CA LEU A 540 -2.54 29.97 -28.52
C LEU A 540 -3.90 30.65 -28.63
N GLU A 541 -4.37 30.97 -29.84
CA GLU A 541 -5.69 31.53 -30.09
C GLU A 541 -6.81 30.61 -29.58
N LYS A 542 -6.69 29.30 -29.82
CA LYS A 542 -7.63 28.31 -29.30
C LYS A 542 -7.67 28.31 -27.77
N ILE A 543 -6.51 28.31 -27.10
CA ILE A 543 -6.42 28.36 -25.63
C ILE A 543 -7.05 29.66 -25.10
N PHE A 544 -6.71 30.81 -25.68
CA PHE A 544 -7.27 32.10 -25.29
C PHE A 544 -8.78 32.18 -25.53
N SER A 545 -9.30 31.54 -26.58
CA SER A 545 -10.75 31.51 -26.84
C SER A 545 -11.53 30.84 -25.69
N TYR A 546 -10.97 29.78 -25.10
CA TYR A 546 -11.57 29.10 -23.95
C TYR A 546 -11.40 29.89 -22.65
N LEU A 547 -10.29 30.61 -22.48
CA LEU A 547 -10.09 31.52 -21.34
C LEU A 547 -11.13 32.66 -21.31
N THR A 548 -11.51 33.17 -22.49
CA THR A 548 -12.49 34.25 -22.63
C THR A 548 -13.93 33.76 -22.82
N CYS A 549 -14.18 32.45 -22.71
CA CYS A 549 -15.52 31.90 -22.92
C CYS A 549 -16.48 32.38 -21.83
N THR A 550 -17.52 33.12 -22.23
CA THR A 550 -18.61 33.57 -21.36
C THR A 550 -19.89 32.81 -21.74
N VAL A 551 -20.47 32.07 -20.79
CA VAL A 551 -21.80 31.50 -20.99
C VAL A 551 -22.85 32.55 -20.62
N LYS A 552 -23.84 32.74 -21.51
CA LYS A 552 -24.96 33.66 -21.33
C LYS A 552 -25.87 33.17 -20.20
N THR A 553 -25.58 33.52 -18.95
CA THR A 553 -26.51 33.47 -17.81
C THR A 553 -25.89 34.27 -16.64
N ASP A 554 -26.74 34.85 -15.78
CA ASP A 554 -26.32 35.71 -14.65
C ASP A 554 -25.47 34.98 -13.57
N CYS A 555 -25.23 33.67 -13.73
CA CYS A 555 -24.37 32.82 -12.91
C CYS A 555 -23.49 31.95 -13.83
N MET A 556 -22.16 32.03 -13.68
CA MET A 556 -21.21 31.20 -14.43
C MET A 556 -21.33 29.72 -14.03
N ASP A 557 -21.54 28.83 -15.00
CA ASP A 557 -21.57 27.39 -14.81
C ASP A 557 -20.22 26.84 -14.30
N LYS A 558 -20.25 25.88 -13.36
CA LYS A 558 -19.07 25.27 -12.72
C LYS A 558 -18.14 24.63 -13.75
N ASP A 559 -18.71 23.99 -14.77
CA ASP A 559 -17.92 23.29 -15.79
C ASP A 559 -17.19 24.25 -16.73
N VAL A 560 -17.75 25.44 -16.95
CA VAL A 560 -17.10 26.52 -17.70
C VAL A 560 -15.94 27.10 -16.90
N MET A 561 -16.10 27.29 -15.58
CA MET A 561 -14.97 27.69 -14.72
C MET A 561 -13.85 26.64 -14.75
N ASN A 562 -14.20 25.36 -14.74
CA ASN A 562 -13.22 24.27 -14.83
C ASN A 562 -12.49 24.28 -16.19
N LEU A 563 -13.21 24.50 -17.30
CA LEU A 563 -12.62 24.64 -18.62
C LEU A 563 -11.62 25.81 -18.69
N ARG A 564 -11.99 26.97 -18.14
CA ARG A 564 -11.12 28.16 -18.10
C ARG A 564 -9.88 27.94 -17.23
N ARG A 565 -10.04 27.29 -16.08
CA ARG A 565 -8.92 26.87 -15.22
C ARG A 565 -8.00 25.89 -15.94
N HIS A 566 -8.55 24.94 -16.68
CA HIS A 566 -7.77 23.99 -17.47
C HIS A 566 -7.00 24.70 -18.59
N ALA A 567 -7.63 25.61 -19.34
CA ALA A 567 -6.95 26.40 -20.37
C ALA A 567 -5.78 27.24 -19.79
N SER A 568 -5.97 27.81 -18.60
CA SER A 568 -4.92 28.53 -17.85
C SER A 568 -3.75 27.63 -17.47
N ALA A 569 -4.06 26.44 -16.93
CA ALA A 569 -3.05 25.45 -16.54
C ALA A 569 -2.30 24.88 -17.76
N LEU A 570 -3.00 24.71 -18.89
CA LEU A 570 -2.39 24.29 -20.14
C LEU A 570 -1.39 25.33 -20.64
N LEU A 571 -1.73 26.62 -20.61
CA LEU A 571 -0.80 27.68 -21.00
C LEU A 571 0.50 27.62 -20.18
N ILE A 572 0.40 27.43 -18.85
CA ILE A 572 1.55 27.23 -17.96
C ILE A 572 2.35 26.00 -18.41
N LYS A 573 1.69 24.85 -18.64
CA LYS A 573 2.34 23.60 -19.06
C LYS A 573 3.11 23.77 -20.37
N LEU A 574 2.53 24.48 -21.35
CA LEU A 574 3.19 24.75 -22.63
C LEU A 574 4.40 25.68 -22.46
N CYS A 575 4.28 26.73 -21.65
CA CYS A 575 5.40 27.63 -21.34
C CYS A 575 6.54 26.90 -20.62
N MET A 576 6.24 25.91 -19.76
CA MET A 576 7.26 25.10 -19.09
C MET A 576 7.97 24.13 -20.04
N ASN A 577 7.20 23.42 -20.88
CA ASN A 577 7.72 22.32 -21.69
C ASN A 577 8.34 22.79 -23.02
N PHE A 578 7.85 23.90 -23.58
CA PHE A 578 8.26 24.40 -24.90
C PHE A 578 8.57 25.91 -24.90
N PRO A 579 9.37 26.43 -23.96
CA PRO A 579 9.58 27.87 -23.85
C PRO A 579 10.29 28.47 -25.07
N GLU A 580 11.22 27.74 -25.69
CA GLU A 580 11.98 28.21 -26.86
C GLU A 580 11.09 28.39 -28.10
N LEU A 581 10.05 27.56 -28.25
CA LEU A 581 9.08 27.66 -29.35
C LEU A 581 8.14 28.86 -29.19
N LEU A 582 7.80 29.19 -27.94
CA LEU A 582 6.85 30.25 -27.60
C LEU A 582 7.51 31.62 -27.42
N LEU A 583 8.79 31.69 -27.06
CA LEU A 583 9.52 32.94 -26.84
C LEU A 583 9.48 33.93 -28.03
N PRO A 584 9.51 33.50 -29.31
CA PRO A 584 9.38 34.42 -30.44
C PRO A 584 8.03 35.17 -30.48
N GLU A 585 6.97 34.61 -29.88
CA GLU A 585 5.64 35.23 -29.79
C GLU A 585 5.44 36.06 -28.50
N TRP A 586 6.55 36.45 -27.85
CA TRP A 586 6.54 37.18 -26.58
C TRP A 586 5.66 38.43 -26.60
N ASP A 587 5.78 39.26 -27.64
CA ASP A 587 5.02 40.52 -27.73
C ASP A 587 3.51 40.27 -27.89
N TYR A 588 3.13 39.27 -28.69
CA TYR A 588 1.74 38.84 -28.82
C TYR A 588 1.17 38.38 -27.48
N LEU A 589 1.90 37.51 -26.77
CA LEU A 589 1.49 37.01 -25.45
C LEU A 589 1.38 38.14 -24.43
N CYS A 590 2.35 39.05 -24.38
CA CYS A 590 2.31 40.20 -23.48
C CYS A 590 1.10 41.09 -23.74
N ASN A 591 0.84 41.46 -24.99
CA ASN A 591 -0.30 42.30 -25.35
C ASN A 591 -1.64 41.63 -24.99
N LYS A 592 -1.77 40.33 -25.28
CA LYS A 592 -2.99 39.59 -24.98
C LYS A 592 -3.21 39.46 -23.47
N VAL A 593 -2.17 39.13 -22.71
CA VAL A 593 -2.23 39.03 -21.24
C VAL A 593 -2.53 40.40 -20.61
N GLN A 594 -1.89 41.47 -21.05
CA GLN A 594 -2.17 42.83 -20.54
C GLN A 594 -3.63 43.23 -20.77
N THR A 595 -4.18 42.92 -21.95
CA THR A 595 -5.61 43.17 -22.25
C THR A 595 -6.52 42.41 -21.27
N LEU A 596 -6.21 41.15 -20.98
CA LEU A 596 -6.99 40.32 -20.05
C LEU A 596 -6.83 40.71 -18.58
N LEU A 597 -5.68 41.28 -18.19
CA LEU A 597 -5.42 41.74 -16.83
C LEU A 597 -6.16 43.04 -16.49
N GLN A 598 -6.37 43.91 -17.48
CA GLN A 598 -7.09 45.18 -17.34
C GLN A 598 -8.60 45.01 -17.17
N ASP A 599 -9.17 43.90 -17.65
CA ASP A 599 -10.59 43.60 -17.49
C ASP A 599 -10.87 42.80 -16.20
N ASP A 600 -11.31 43.50 -15.16
CA ASP A 600 -11.68 42.91 -13.87
C ASP A 600 -12.99 42.09 -13.92
N GLN A 601 -13.82 42.24 -14.94
CA GLN A 601 -15.09 41.52 -15.05
C GLN A 601 -14.94 40.20 -15.82
N LEU A 602 -14.05 40.15 -16.80
CA LEU A 602 -13.84 38.94 -17.61
C LEU A 602 -12.90 37.92 -16.98
N THR A 603 -11.89 38.32 -16.20
CA THR A 603 -10.81 37.42 -15.73
C THR A 603 -10.84 37.22 -14.22
N SER A 604 -10.93 35.96 -13.76
CA SER A 604 -10.86 35.62 -12.35
C SER A 604 -9.45 35.81 -11.78
N ARG A 605 -9.34 36.05 -10.47
CA ARG A 605 -8.04 36.22 -9.78
C ARG A 605 -7.09 35.04 -10.01
N PHE A 606 -7.62 33.81 -10.03
CA PHE A 606 -6.81 32.63 -10.33
C PHE A 606 -6.20 32.69 -11.73
N GLU A 607 -7.00 33.04 -12.74
CA GLU A 607 -6.55 33.15 -14.12
C GLU A 607 -5.52 34.27 -14.27
N LYS A 608 -5.72 35.43 -13.60
CA LYS A 608 -4.72 36.51 -13.58
C LYS A 608 -3.36 36.02 -13.09
N CYS A 609 -3.34 35.25 -12.00
CA CYS A 609 -2.13 34.63 -11.49
C CYS A 609 -1.51 33.66 -12.50
N ALA A 610 -2.31 32.79 -13.12
CA ALA A 610 -1.83 31.80 -14.08
C ALA A 610 -1.23 32.43 -15.35
N LEU A 611 -1.83 33.52 -15.84
CA LEU A 611 -1.32 34.28 -16.98
C LEU A 611 0.03 34.95 -16.66
N LEU A 612 0.14 35.58 -15.49
CA LEU A 612 1.41 36.14 -15.02
C LEU A 612 2.47 35.06 -14.80
N GLU A 613 2.10 33.92 -14.22
CA GLU A 613 2.98 32.77 -14.02
C GLU A 613 3.55 32.27 -15.37
N SER A 614 2.71 32.20 -16.41
CA SER A 614 3.10 31.79 -17.75
C SER A 614 4.17 32.72 -18.35
N LEU A 615 3.99 34.03 -18.21
CA LEU A 615 4.99 35.02 -18.66
C LEU A 615 6.27 34.99 -17.82
N MET A 616 6.16 34.77 -16.49
CA MET A 616 7.32 34.61 -15.61
C MET A 616 8.17 33.42 -16.03
N ILE A 617 7.56 32.29 -16.40
CA ILE A 617 8.28 31.11 -16.91
C ILE A 617 9.05 31.45 -18.18
N LEU A 618 8.39 32.07 -19.18
CA LEU A 618 9.04 32.43 -20.43
C LEU A 618 10.18 33.44 -20.23
N SER A 619 10.03 34.38 -19.29
CA SER A 619 11.05 35.39 -18.98
C SER A 619 12.38 34.79 -18.52
N THR A 620 12.38 33.57 -17.95
CA THR A 620 13.63 32.88 -17.56
C THR A 620 14.51 32.52 -18.75
N LYS A 621 13.92 32.40 -19.94
CA LYS A 621 14.64 32.08 -21.18
C LYS A 621 15.18 33.29 -21.92
N PHE A 622 15.08 34.50 -21.36
CA PHE A 622 15.81 35.65 -21.88
C PHE A 622 17.33 35.50 -21.72
N TYR A 623 17.76 34.75 -20.71
CA TYR A 623 19.18 34.59 -20.35
C TYR A 623 19.90 35.94 -20.13
N ASP A 624 19.16 36.95 -19.67
CA ASP A 624 19.65 38.30 -19.37
C ASP A 624 19.01 38.78 -18.06
N TYR A 625 19.85 39.04 -17.06
CA TYR A 625 19.44 39.46 -15.72
C TYR A 625 18.63 40.76 -15.74
N GLU A 626 19.10 41.78 -16.46
CA GLU A 626 18.47 43.11 -16.47
C GLU A 626 17.13 43.08 -17.21
N LYS A 627 17.09 42.39 -18.35
CA LYS A 627 15.85 42.23 -19.13
C LYS A 627 14.78 41.50 -18.32
N GLN A 628 15.15 40.41 -17.64
CA GLN A 628 14.22 39.67 -16.79
C GLN A 628 13.80 40.52 -15.58
N SER A 629 14.72 41.21 -14.93
CA SER A 629 14.43 42.08 -13.79
C SER A 629 13.44 43.20 -14.12
N ASN A 630 13.61 43.85 -15.28
CA ASN A 630 12.70 44.89 -15.76
C ASN A 630 11.29 44.35 -16.03
N PHE A 631 11.19 43.15 -16.63
CA PHE A 631 9.89 42.49 -16.79
C PHE A 631 9.25 42.18 -15.43
N LEU A 632 10.00 41.61 -14.48
CA LEU A 632 9.47 41.30 -13.15
C LEU A 632 8.98 42.55 -12.42
N LYS A 633 9.68 43.68 -12.55
CA LYS A 633 9.21 44.97 -12.03
C LYS A 633 7.83 45.33 -12.59
N ALA A 634 7.66 45.25 -13.91
CA ALA A 634 6.39 45.55 -14.57
C ALA A 634 5.29 44.54 -14.15
N ALA A 635 5.61 43.24 -14.11
CA ALA A 635 4.66 42.20 -13.72
C ALA A 635 4.20 42.36 -12.26
N LEU A 636 5.13 42.59 -11.32
CA LEU A 636 4.80 42.75 -9.91
C LEU A 636 4.12 44.09 -9.61
N SER A 637 4.34 45.13 -10.42
CA SER A 637 3.60 46.40 -10.28
C SER A 637 2.09 46.25 -10.38
N THR A 638 1.61 45.18 -11.06
CA THR A 638 0.17 44.87 -11.14
C THR A 638 -0.44 44.53 -9.77
N ILE A 639 0.36 44.09 -8.80
CA ILE A 639 -0.07 43.72 -7.45
C ILE A 639 0.44 44.68 -6.36
N ASP A 640 1.19 45.73 -6.69
CA ASP A 640 1.73 46.68 -5.71
C ASP A 640 0.63 47.36 -4.88
N HIS A 641 -0.52 47.62 -5.50
CA HIS A 641 -1.70 48.19 -4.83
C HIS A 641 -2.22 47.31 -3.67
N ILE A 642 -1.93 46.00 -3.69
CA ILE A 642 -2.32 45.05 -2.64
C ILE A 642 -1.36 45.19 -1.44
N TRP A 643 -0.05 45.20 -1.70
CA TRP A 643 0.98 45.26 -0.67
C TRP A 643 1.18 46.66 -0.06
N THR A 644 0.64 47.69 -0.70
CA THR A 644 0.61 49.08 -0.21
C THR A 644 -0.75 49.49 0.38
N SER A 645 -1.77 48.64 0.26
CA SER A 645 -3.11 48.94 0.78
C SER A 645 -3.10 49.10 2.30
N PRO A 646 -3.54 50.24 2.85
CA PRO A 646 -3.54 50.46 4.29
C PRO A 646 -4.47 49.47 5.02
N VAL A 647 -5.57 49.06 4.38
CA VAL A 647 -6.53 48.10 4.94
C VAL A 647 -5.90 46.72 5.07
N ILE A 648 -5.15 46.26 4.06
CA ILE A 648 -4.48 44.96 4.09
C ILE A 648 -3.32 44.99 5.08
N LEU A 649 -2.51 46.05 5.09
CA LEU A 649 -1.39 46.21 6.01
C LEU A 649 -1.84 46.25 7.47
N GLN A 650 -2.93 46.96 7.77
CA GLN A 650 -3.54 46.93 9.10
C GLN A 650 -4.14 45.56 9.40
N GLY A 651 -4.79 44.93 8.43
CA GLY A 651 -5.38 43.59 8.57
C GLY A 651 -4.36 42.52 8.95
N ILE A 652 -3.20 42.48 8.29
CA ILE A 652 -2.11 41.54 8.62
C ILE A 652 -1.28 41.99 9.83
N GLY A 653 -1.68 43.01 10.60
CA GLY A 653 -0.91 43.50 11.75
C GLY A 653 -0.93 42.55 12.94
N SER A 654 -2.08 41.96 13.24
CA SER A 654 -2.31 41.06 14.38
C SER A 654 -3.33 39.97 14.03
N PRO A 655 -3.46 38.89 14.83
CA PRO A 655 -4.50 37.90 14.62
C PRO A 655 -5.93 38.48 14.66
N ASP A 656 -6.21 39.41 15.59
CA ASP A 656 -7.52 40.06 15.70
C ASP A 656 -7.90 40.86 14.45
N THR A 657 -6.97 41.69 13.97
CA THR A 657 -7.19 42.46 12.73
C THR A 657 -7.29 41.58 11.50
N PHE A 658 -6.59 40.43 11.49
CA PHE A 658 -6.64 39.48 10.39
C PHE A 658 -8.00 38.76 10.34
N MET A 659 -8.53 38.33 11.49
CA MET A 659 -9.87 37.75 11.58
C MET A 659 -10.95 38.71 11.05
N CYS A 660 -10.84 40.00 11.40
CA CYS A 660 -11.72 41.05 10.88
C CYS A 660 -11.51 41.30 9.37
N LEU A 661 -10.27 41.18 8.86
CA LEU A 661 -9.96 41.34 7.45
C LEU A 661 -10.61 40.25 6.60
N ILE A 662 -10.60 38.99 7.06
CA ILE A 662 -11.20 37.87 6.33
C ILE A 662 -12.69 37.68 6.64
N GLY A 663 -13.16 38.18 7.78
CA GLY A 663 -14.57 38.17 8.19
C GLY A 663 -15.00 36.94 9.00
N ILE A 664 -14.07 36.23 9.66
CA ILE A 664 -14.41 35.04 10.48
C ILE A 664 -14.86 35.39 11.91
N ASP A 665 -14.74 36.66 12.30
CA ASP A 665 -15.22 37.25 13.55
C ASP A 665 -16.72 37.63 13.52
N LYS A 666 -17.36 37.52 12.34
CA LYS A 666 -18.75 37.91 12.09
C LYS A 666 -19.60 36.71 11.64
N PRO A 667 -20.94 36.77 11.76
CA PRO A 667 -21.81 35.74 11.19
C PRO A 667 -21.66 35.65 9.68
N HIS A 668 -21.73 34.44 9.12
CA HIS A 668 -21.78 34.28 7.67
C HIS A 668 -23.13 34.80 7.12
N ASP A 669 -23.12 35.56 6.02
CA ASP A 669 -24.34 36.06 5.40
C ASP A 669 -25.02 34.96 4.58
N ALA A 670 -26.21 34.51 4.99
CA ALA A 670 -26.94 33.42 4.34
C ALA A 670 -27.51 33.78 2.95
N THR A 671 -27.52 35.06 2.59
CA THR A 671 -28.04 35.59 1.30
C THR A 671 -27.02 35.50 0.16
N ILE A 672 -25.76 35.13 0.44
CA ILE A 672 -24.74 35.00 -0.60
C ILE A 672 -24.44 33.51 -0.82
N GLU A 673 -25.10 32.91 -1.82
CA GLU A 673 -24.79 31.55 -2.27
C GLU A 673 -23.29 31.43 -2.58
N GLY A 674 -22.57 30.65 -1.76
CA GLY A 674 -21.13 30.39 -1.91
C GLY A 674 -20.17 31.32 -1.15
N GLY A 675 -20.67 32.38 -0.49
CA GLY A 675 -19.89 33.27 0.39
C GLY A 675 -18.55 33.74 -0.21
N PRO A 676 -18.54 34.70 -1.17
CA PRO A 676 -17.29 35.22 -1.69
C PRO A 676 -16.53 35.85 -0.53
N LEU A 677 -15.31 35.36 -0.33
CA LEU A 677 -14.28 36.08 0.41
C LEU A 677 -14.37 37.55 0.01
N ASN A 678 -14.39 38.44 1.00
CA ASN A 678 -14.45 39.86 0.68
C ASN A 678 -13.30 40.24 -0.27
N LYS A 679 -13.49 41.34 -1.00
CA LYS A 679 -12.53 41.78 -2.02
C LYS A 679 -11.09 41.79 -1.50
N ASN A 680 -10.87 42.30 -0.29
CA ASN A 680 -9.55 42.42 0.31
C ASN A 680 -8.88 41.05 0.60
N ALA A 681 -9.64 40.07 1.11
CA ALA A 681 -9.14 38.72 1.37
C ALA A 681 -8.82 37.98 0.07
N SER A 682 -9.63 38.19 -0.97
CA SER A 682 -9.40 37.66 -2.31
C SER A 682 -8.16 38.30 -2.97
N ASP A 683 -7.99 39.62 -2.82
CA ASP A 683 -6.83 40.36 -3.33
C ASP A 683 -5.55 39.96 -2.60
N LEU A 684 -5.58 39.80 -1.28
CA LEU A 684 -4.44 39.27 -0.51
C LEU A 684 -4.00 37.90 -1.02
N MET A 685 -4.93 36.99 -1.27
CA MET A 685 -4.64 35.66 -1.83
C MET A 685 -4.07 35.73 -3.25
N LEU A 686 -4.54 36.66 -4.08
CA LEU A 686 -3.95 36.93 -5.39
C LEU A 686 -2.48 37.37 -5.25
N GLY A 687 -2.20 38.35 -4.38
CA GLY A 687 -0.86 38.84 -4.12
C GLY A 687 0.09 37.72 -3.66
N ILE A 688 -0.35 36.89 -2.72
CA ILE A 688 0.41 35.72 -2.24
C ILE A 688 0.68 34.73 -3.38
N ASN A 689 -0.32 34.39 -4.20
CA ASN A 689 -0.12 33.42 -5.28
C ASN A 689 0.78 33.95 -6.41
N VAL A 690 0.74 35.24 -6.73
CA VAL A 690 1.66 35.85 -7.70
C VAL A 690 3.09 35.88 -7.15
N LEU A 691 3.30 36.20 -5.87
CA LEU A 691 4.62 36.09 -5.24
C LEU A 691 5.12 34.65 -5.21
N LYS A 692 4.23 33.69 -4.95
CA LYS A 692 4.53 32.25 -5.01
C LYS A 692 4.96 31.83 -6.41
N ALA A 693 4.24 32.24 -7.44
CA ALA A 693 4.61 32.01 -8.83
C ALA A 693 5.99 32.62 -9.15
N CYS A 694 6.23 33.86 -8.73
CA CYS A 694 7.52 34.54 -8.92
C CYS A 694 8.67 33.77 -8.23
N ALA A 695 8.51 33.44 -6.94
CA ALA A 695 9.50 32.68 -6.17
C ALA A 695 9.79 31.30 -6.76
N LYS A 696 8.77 30.61 -7.26
CA LYS A 696 8.87 29.25 -7.80
C LYS A 696 9.39 29.18 -9.23
N ARG A 697 9.00 30.14 -10.09
CA ARG A 697 9.23 30.06 -11.54
C ARG A 697 10.40 30.88 -12.04
N CYS A 698 10.77 31.96 -11.34
CA CYS A 698 11.90 32.78 -11.73
C CYS A 698 13.20 32.11 -11.27
N VAL A 699 13.79 31.31 -12.15
CA VAL A 699 15.02 30.55 -11.87
C VAL A 699 16.21 31.07 -12.67
N CYS A 700 17.41 30.91 -12.12
CA CYS A 700 18.66 31.22 -12.81
C CYS A 700 18.99 30.13 -13.86
N PRO A 701 19.75 30.47 -14.92
CA PRO A 701 20.19 29.48 -15.90
C PRO A 701 21.06 28.38 -15.26
N SER A 702 20.79 27.12 -15.59
CA SER A 702 21.57 25.98 -15.08
C SER A 702 22.98 25.88 -15.69
N ASP A 703 23.18 26.40 -16.90
CA ASP A 703 24.49 26.43 -17.57
C ASP A 703 25.34 27.61 -17.03
N PRO A 704 26.50 27.34 -16.40
CA PRO A 704 27.38 28.39 -15.87
C PRO A 704 27.86 29.41 -16.92
N VAL A 705 28.02 29.01 -18.18
CA VAL A 705 28.49 29.90 -19.26
C VAL A 705 27.39 30.90 -19.63
N VAL A 706 26.16 30.41 -19.75
CA VAL A 706 24.98 31.25 -20.01
C VAL A 706 24.74 32.19 -18.84
N ALA A 707 24.84 31.69 -17.61
CA ALA A 707 24.70 32.50 -16.41
C ALA A 707 25.77 33.61 -16.31
N HIS A 708 27.02 33.32 -16.67
CA HIS A 708 28.08 34.33 -16.71
C HIS A 708 27.80 35.41 -17.75
N LYS A 709 27.48 35.02 -19.00
CA LYS A 709 27.15 35.96 -20.09
C LYS A 709 25.92 36.82 -19.79
N GLY A 710 24.92 36.24 -19.12
CA GLY A 710 23.68 36.91 -18.74
C GLY A 710 23.76 37.75 -17.47
N ASN A 711 24.95 37.93 -16.88
CA ASN A 711 25.17 38.64 -15.62
C ASN A 711 24.39 38.05 -14.42
N PHE A 712 24.29 36.73 -14.29
CA PHE A 712 23.66 36.06 -13.15
C PHE A 712 24.64 35.66 -12.04
N ILE A 713 25.92 36.00 -12.14
CA ILE A 713 26.89 35.71 -11.06
C ILE A 713 26.70 36.72 -9.93
N HIS A 714 26.59 36.20 -8.72
CA HIS A 714 26.44 37.01 -7.52
C HIS A 714 27.76 37.71 -7.17
N PRO A 715 27.78 39.02 -6.83
CA PRO A 715 29.01 39.75 -6.49
C PRO A 715 29.81 39.12 -5.34
N LEU A 716 29.13 38.53 -4.36
CA LEU A 716 29.77 37.83 -3.25
C LEU A 716 30.57 36.58 -3.68
N SER A 717 30.39 36.05 -4.90
CA SER A 717 31.09 34.85 -5.35
C SER A 717 32.62 34.95 -5.23
N GLU A 718 33.18 36.11 -5.60
CA GLU A 718 34.62 36.36 -5.53
C GLU A 718 35.13 36.37 -4.09
N SER A 719 34.39 37.00 -3.18
CA SER A 719 34.75 37.09 -1.75
C SER A 719 34.64 35.76 -0.99
N PHE A 720 33.84 34.80 -1.48
CA PHE A 720 33.62 33.51 -0.83
C PHE A 720 34.39 32.35 -1.48
N GLY A 721 35.06 32.57 -2.62
CA GLY A 721 35.78 31.51 -3.35
C GLY A 721 34.87 30.40 -3.87
N CYS A 722 33.57 30.68 -4.03
CA CYS A 722 32.52 29.76 -4.48
C CYS A 722 31.56 30.53 -5.40
N THR A 723 31.13 29.91 -6.51
CA THR A 723 30.18 30.55 -7.43
C THR A 723 28.77 30.53 -6.84
N PHE A 724 28.22 31.71 -6.59
CA PHE A 724 26.82 31.92 -6.26
C PHE A 724 26.11 32.61 -7.43
N TYR A 725 24.83 32.33 -7.61
CA TYR A 725 24.00 32.98 -8.61
C TYR A 725 23.09 34.01 -7.95
N ARG A 726 22.91 35.17 -8.59
CA ARG A 726 21.94 36.20 -8.19
C ARG A 726 20.66 36.03 -9.00
N ASN A 727 19.52 36.11 -8.33
CA ASN A 727 18.21 35.94 -8.96
C ASN A 727 17.51 37.30 -9.13
N PRO A 728 17.01 37.66 -10.34
CA PRO A 728 16.25 38.90 -10.54
C PRO A 728 15.04 39.08 -9.62
N ALA A 729 14.44 37.99 -9.15
CA ALA A 729 13.30 38.02 -8.25
C ALA A 729 13.69 38.40 -6.80
N ALA A 730 14.96 38.27 -6.41
CA ALA A 730 15.41 38.45 -5.02
C ALA A 730 15.06 39.85 -4.49
N GLN A 731 15.38 40.89 -5.25
CA GLN A 731 15.16 42.28 -4.82
C GLN A 731 13.69 42.65 -4.62
N TYR A 732 12.75 41.89 -5.19
CA TYR A 732 11.31 42.15 -5.06
C TYR A 732 10.70 41.28 -3.95
N ILE A 733 11.06 40.00 -3.89
CA ILE A 733 10.56 39.06 -2.89
C ILE A 733 11.06 39.45 -1.50
N LEU A 734 12.33 39.82 -1.36
CA LEU A 734 12.93 40.18 -0.07
C LEU A 734 12.32 41.45 0.55
N LEU A 735 11.67 42.32 -0.25
CA LEU A 735 10.94 43.50 0.27
C LEU A 735 9.63 43.15 0.97
N VAL A 736 9.10 41.94 0.74
CA VAL A 736 7.78 41.49 1.22
C VAL A 736 7.90 40.24 2.10
N ILE A 737 9.09 39.64 2.19
CA ILE A 737 9.32 38.36 2.88
C ILE A 737 8.99 38.43 4.37
N ASP A 738 9.23 39.58 5.02
CA ASP A 738 8.89 39.86 6.41
C ASP A 738 7.36 39.79 6.63
N LYS A 739 6.58 40.35 5.72
CA LYS A 739 5.11 40.29 5.74
C LYS A 739 4.62 38.85 5.55
N ILE A 740 5.25 38.08 4.66
CA ILE A 740 4.91 36.66 4.46
C ILE A 740 5.19 35.83 5.73
N ILE A 741 6.35 36.03 6.35
CA ILE A 741 6.70 35.36 7.61
C ILE A 741 5.74 35.75 8.73
N HIS A 742 5.32 37.02 8.79
CA HIS A 742 4.35 37.49 9.76
C HIS A 742 2.94 36.92 9.53
N ILE A 743 2.51 36.74 8.27
CA ILE A 743 1.25 36.04 7.95
C ILE A 743 1.31 34.59 8.43
N ILE A 744 2.44 33.88 8.25
CA ILE A 744 2.62 32.52 8.79
C ILE A 744 2.50 32.52 10.32
N SER A 745 3.11 33.49 11.02
CA SER A 745 2.97 33.67 12.48
C SER A 745 1.50 33.81 12.88
N ILE A 746 0.75 34.69 12.20
CA ILE A 746 -0.68 34.89 12.47
C ILE A 746 -1.46 33.59 12.28
N LEU A 747 -1.24 32.88 11.17
CA LEU A 747 -1.92 31.61 10.89
C LEU A 747 -1.60 30.53 11.93
N ASN A 748 -0.37 30.52 12.48
CA ASN A 748 0.00 29.64 13.58
C ASN A 748 -0.70 30.05 14.89
N GLU A 749 -0.75 31.35 15.17
CA GLU A 749 -1.41 31.91 16.37
C GLU A 749 -2.92 31.65 16.38
N LEU A 750 -3.58 31.57 15.22
CA LEU A 750 -5.02 31.21 15.15
C LEU A 750 -5.34 29.84 15.77
N HIS A 751 -4.35 28.94 15.87
CA HIS A 751 -4.52 27.66 16.54
C HIS A 751 -4.45 27.75 18.08
N ASP A 752 -4.03 28.87 18.66
CA ASP A 752 -4.09 29.09 20.11
C ASP A 752 -5.57 29.18 20.55
N PRO A 753 -5.99 28.45 21.60
CA PRO A 753 -7.37 28.46 22.11
C PRO A 753 -7.95 29.87 22.32
N VAL A 754 -7.12 30.84 22.72
CA VAL A 754 -7.55 32.24 22.95
C VAL A 754 -8.12 32.89 21.70
N TYR A 755 -7.59 32.57 20.52
CA TYR A 755 -8.10 33.10 19.25
C TYR A 755 -9.20 32.23 18.65
N GLN A 756 -9.20 30.92 18.93
CA GLN A 756 -10.29 30.04 18.51
C GLN A 756 -11.64 30.45 19.11
N GLU A 757 -11.67 30.92 20.36
CA GLU A 757 -12.89 31.43 21.01
C GLU A 757 -13.45 32.71 20.37
N LYS A 758 -12.61 33.47 19.66
CA LYS A 758 -13.02 34.70 18.97
C LYS A 758 -13.60 34.45 17.58
N ILE A 759 -13.46 33.24 17.04
CA ILE A 759 -14.06 32.85 15.77
C ILE A 759 -15.57 32.73 15.97
N HIS A 760 -16.35 33.36 15.08
CA HIS A 760 -17.80 33.35 15.21
C HIS A 760 -18.35 31.92 15.11
N PRO A 761 -19.33 31.51 15.94
CA PRO A 761 -19.84 30.13 15.99
C PRO A 761 -20.41 29.59 14.66
N SER A 762 -20.72 30.46 13.70
CA SER A 762 -21.16 30.06 12.36
C SER A 762 -20.06 29.39 11.52
N TYR A 763 -18.78 29.58 11.88
CA TYR A 763 -17.63 28.95 11.25
C TYR A 763 -17.13 27.76 12.07
N GLN A 764 -18.03 26.79 12.32
CA GLN A 764 -17.67 25.59 13.10
C GLN A 764 -16.52 24.83 12.44
N ARG A 765 -15.54 24.40 13.25
CA ARG A 765 -14.43 23.52 12.82
C ARG A 765 -13.66 24.07 11.60
N ILE A 766 -13.46 25.38 11.54
CA ILE A 766 -12.79 26.07 10.42
C ILE A 766 -11.28 25.73 10.32
N LEU A 767 -10.64 25.36 11.43
CA LEU A 767 -9.22 25.00 11.49
C LEU A 767 -8.98 23.47 11.38
N ASP A 768 -10.05 22.68 11.33
CA ASP A 768 -9.97 21.23 11.19
C ASP A 768 -9.43 20.81 9.81
N LEU A 769 -9.18 19.52 9.67
CA LEU A 769 -8.85 18.90 8.38
C LEU A 769 -9.98 19.08 7.36
N THR A 770 -9.62 19.30 6.11
CA THR A 770 -10.61 19.26 5.02
C THR A 770 -11.11 17.83 4.81
N ASP A 771 -12.28 17.65 4.21
CA ASP A 771 -12.79 16.30 3.98
C ASP A 771 -11.91 15.52 2.98
N ALA A 772 -11.27 16.21 2.03
CA ALA A 772 -10.26 15.63 1.16
C ALA A 772 -9.03 15.12 1.92
N ASP A 773 -8.59 15.83 2.96
CA ASP A 773 -7.49 15.37 3.83
C ASP A 773 -7.93 14.13 4.63
N LYS A 774 -9.15 14.13 5.17
CA LYS A 774 -9.70 13.00 5.93
C LYS A 774 -9.83 11.74 5.07
N THR A 775 -10.39 11.86 3.86
CA THR A 775 -10.50 10.71 2.94
C THR A 775 -9.13 10.21 2.50
N SER A 776 -8.18 11.11 2.22
CA SER A 776 -6.81 10.74 1.90
C SER A 776 -6.12 9.99 3.05
N LEU A 777 -6.30 10.42 4.31
CA LEU A 777 -5.75 9.74 5.48
C LEU A 777 -6.40 8.37 5.73
N LEU A 778 -7.69 8.22 5.39
CA LEU A 778 -8.41 6.95 5.48
C LEU A 778 -8.13 5.99 4.30
N GLY A 779 -7.40 6.45 3.27
CA GLY A 779 -7.17 5.66 2.06
C GLY A 779 -8.42 5.51 1.18
N ILE A 780 -9.43 6.36 1.38
CA ILE A 780 -10.68 6.39 0.61
C ILE A 780 -10.48 7.36 -0.56
N PRO A 781 -10.78 6.96 -1.81
CA PRO A 781 -10.62 7.84 -2.96
C PRO A 781 -11.58 9.02 -2.83
N ILE A 782 -11.11 10.20 -3.25
CA ILE A 782 -11.96 11.38 -3.33
C ILE A 782 -12.89 11.16 -4.53
N ILE A 783 -14.09 10.65 -4.29
CA ILE A 783 -15.14 10.73 -5.31
C ILE A 783 -15.59 12.18 -5.36
N GLU A 784 -15.43 12.80 -6.53
CA GLU A 784 -16.05 14.09 -6.81
C GLU A 784 -17.57 13.91 -6.91
N ASN A 785 -18.28 13.80 -5.78
CA ASN A 785 -19.74 13.90 -5.79
C ASN A 785 -20.34 14.54 -4.51
N SER A 786 -21.26 15.48 -4.80
CA SER A 786 -22.55 15.74 -4.12
C SER A 786 -22.64 16.28 -2.69
N HIS A 787 -21.63 16.99 -2.16
CA HIS A 787 -21.89 17.93 -1.06
C HIS A 787 -21.69 19.37 -1.52
N SER A 788 -22.74 20.19 -1.42
CA SER A 788 -22.66 21.63 -1.60
C SER A 788 -21.67 22.16 -0.56
N LYS A 789 -20.50 22.63 -1.02
CA LYS A 789 -19.48 23.19 -0.13
C LYS A 789 -20.09 24.31 0.70
N THR A 790 -20.08 24.16 2.02
CA THR A 790 -20.58 25.20 2.91
C THR A 790 -19.63 26.40 2.89
N PRO A 791 -20.08 27.61 3.26
CA PRO A 791 -19.18 28.75 3.44
C PRO A 791 -18.01 28.47 4.40
N SER A 792 -18.23 27.63 5.42
CA SER A 792 -17.18 27.17 6.33
C SER A 792 -16.13 26.32 5.61
N ASP A 793 -16.54 25.42 4.71
CA ASP A 793 -15.61 24.59 3.92
C ASP A 793 -14.76 25.42 2.96
N ASN A 794 -15.36 26.45 2.35
CA ASN A 794 -14.64 27.38 1.47
C ASN A 794 -13.60 28.19 2.25
N MET A 795 -13.95 28.68 3.45
CA MET A 795 -13.02 29.42 4.31
C MET A 795 -11.91 28.51 4.88
N ARG A 796 -12.25 27.27 5.27
CA ARG A 796 -11.26 26.25 5.66
C ARG A 796 -10.26 26.05 4.53
N PHE A 797 -10.73 25.79 3.30
CA PHE A 797 -9.86 25.64 2.13
C PHE A 797 -8.99 26.87 1.89
N TYR A 798 -9.54 28.07 2.05
CA TYR A 798 -8.82 29.33 1.92
C TYR A 798 -7.64 29.44 2.91
N LEU A 799 -7.87 29.23 4.21
CA LEU A 799 -6.83 29.29 5.24
C LEU A 799 -5.76 28.21 5.02
N HIS A 800 -6.18 26.99 4.66
CA HIS A 800 -5.26 25.90 4.37
C HIS A 800 -4.36 26.22 3.17
N ASN A 801 -4.93 26.70 2.07
CA ASN A 801 -4.20 27.08 0.87
C ASN A 801 -3.31 28.32 1.09
N MET A 802 -3.75 29.28 1.91
CA MET A 802 -2.94 30.46 2.26
C MET A 802 -1.67 30.04 2.99
N TYR A 803 -1.82 29.18 4.00
CA TYR A 803 -0.70 28.68 4.78
C TYR A 803 0.32 27.94 3.90
N ASP A 804 -0.15 26.97 3.11
CA ASP A 804 0.72 26.20 2.21
C ASP A 804 1.37 27.09 1.13
N SER A 805 0.65 28.08 0.61
CA SER A 805 1.19 29.04 -0.35
C SER A 805 2.28 29.93 0.25
N CYS A 806 2.11 30.39 1.49
CA CYS A 806 3.14 31.16 2.19
C CYS A 806 4.38 30.31 2.47
N LEU A 807 4.22 29.06 2.90
CA LEU A 807 5.34 28.14 3.07
C LEU A 807 6.07 27.83 1.76
N GLN A 808 5.33 27.66 0.66
CA GLN A 808 5.91 27.47 -0.67
C GLN A 808 6.71 28.69 -1.14
N ILE A 809 6.27 29.92 -0.82
CA ILE A 809 7.08 31.12 -1.09
C ILE A 809 8.43 31.00 -0.39
N LEU A 810 8.44 30.67 0.91
CA LEU A 810 9.69 30.54 1.66
C LEU A 810 10.57 29.39 1.11
N GLY A 811 9.98 28.21 0.87
CA GLY A 811 10.68 27.05 0.33
C GLY A 811 11.29 27.30 -1.04
N SER A 812 10.52 27.84 -1.98
CA SER A 812 11.03 28.19 -3.31
C SER A 812 12.02 29.35 -3.27
N SER A 813 11.87 30.30 -2.34
CA SER A 813 12.84 31.38 -2.14
C SER A 813 14.20 30.85 -1.71
N VAL A 814 14.22 29.85 -0.81
CA VAL A 814 15.46 29.16 -0.44
C VAL A 814 16.12 28.51 -1.66
N GLU A 815 15.34 27.79 -2.47
CA GLU A 815 15.88 27.03 -3.61
C GLU A 815 16.40 27.95 -4.73
N ASN A 816 15.69 29.05 -5.00
CA ASN A 816 15.92 29.87 -6.19
C ASN A 816 16.66 31.18 -5.92
N LEU A 817 16.52 31.79 -4.73
CA LEU A 817 17.24 33.02 -4.37
C LEU A 817 18.61 32.71 -3.74
N GLY A 818 18.77 31.51 -3.16
CA GLY A 818 20.05 31.04 -2.64
C GLY A 818 20.61 31.95 -1.56
N ILE A 819 21.81 32.49 -1.77
CA ILE A 819 22.55 33.26 -0.76
C ILE A 819 21.79 34.51 -0.28
N ASP A 820 21.04 35.15 -1.18
CA ASP A 820 20.25 36.35 -0.88
C ASP A 820 19.18 36.11 0.22
N PHE A 821 18.66 34.88 0.31
CA PHE A 821 17.74 34.50 1.38
C PHE A 821 18.47 34.30 2.72
N TYR A 822 19.64 33.67 2.71
CA TYR A 822 20.40 33.40 3.95
C TYR A 822 21.08 34.63 4.54
N THR A 823 21.20 35.72 3.78
CA THR A 823 21.74 37.00 4.23
C THR A 823 20.69 37.94 4.81
N ILE A 824 19.42 37.52 4.91
CA ILE A 824 18.37 38.28 5.59
C ILE A 824 18.80 38.56 7.05
N PRO A 825 18.80 39.83 7.50
CA PRO A 825 19.20 40.18 8.86
C PRO A 825 18.38 39.43 9.92
N GLU A 826 19.07 38.86 10.91
CA GLU A 826 18.44 38.14 12.04
C GLU A 826 17.49 37.00 11.63
N LEU A 827 17.67 36.41 10.44
CA LEU A 827 16.82 35.32 9.93
C LEU A 827 16.58 34.19 10.94
N PRO A 828 17.59 33.63 11.65
CA PRO A 828 17.34 32.56 12.62
C PRO A 828 16.43 33.00 13.78
N ALA A 829 16.60 34.25 14.27
CA ALA A 829 15.77 34.81 15.33
C ALA A 829 14.34 35.04 14.83
N LEU A 830 14.17 35.49 13.59
CA LEU A 830 12.87 35.65 12.95
C LEU A 830 12.14 34.30 12.79
N LEU A 831 12.83 33.27 12.29
CA LEU A 831 12.26 31.93 12.13
C LEU A 831 11.85 31.32 13.48
N LYS A 832 12.70 31.44 14.50
CA LYS A 832 12.42 30.94 15.84
C LYS A 832 11.29 31.73 16.53
N GLY A 833 11.30 33.06 16.40
CA GLY A 833 10.37 33.97 17.07
C GLY A 833 9.00 34.12 16.40
N LYS A 834 8.87 33.78 15.11
CA LYS A 834 7.62 33.88 14.33
C LYS A 834 7.11 32.53 13.82
N ILE A 835 7.93 31.81 13.05
CA ILE A 835 7.47 30.55 12.41
C ILE A 835 7.31 29.42 13.44
N LEU A 836 8.24 29.31 14.39
CA LEU A 836 8.17 28.31 15.47
C LEU A 836 7.44 28.84 16.72
N HIS A 837 6.87 30.04 16.66
CA HIS A 837 6.04 30.58 17.74
C HIS A 837 4.76 29.75 17.86
N LYS A 838 4.36 29.42 19.10
CA LYS A 838 3.11 28.69 19.40
C LYS A 838 2.96 27.35 18.65
N VAL A 839 4.08 26.75 18.25
CA VAL A 839 4.12 25.47 17.52
C VAL A 839 3.45 24.30 18.28
N GLU A 840 3.32 24.42 19.60
CA GLU A 840 2.65 23.45 20.46
C GLU A 840 1.17 23.24 20.14
N TYR A 841 0.47 24.30 19.71
CA TYR A 841 -0.95 24.24 19.34
C TYR A 841 -1.17 23.82 17.89
N MET A 842 -0.11 23.70 17.09
CA MET A 842 -0.25 23.38 15.68
C MET A 842 -0.66 21.91 15.47
N PRO A 843 -1.65 21.66 14.59
CA PRO A 843 -2.05 20.31 14.24
C PRO A 843 -0.96 19.61 13.42
N ALA A 844 -0.92 18.28 13.50
CA ALA A 844 0.13 17.47 12.89
C ALA A 844 0.24 17.64 11.36
N MET A 845 -0.87 17.90 10.63
CA MET A 845 -0.81 18.17 9.19
C MET A 845 -0.06 19.46 8.87
N LYS A 846 -0.23 20.50 9.69
CA LYS A 846 0.44 21.80 9.48
C LYS A 846 1.93 21.71 9.79
N LEU A 847 2.30 20.94 10.82
CA LEU A 847 3.70 20.61 11.10
C LEU A 847 4.32 19.81 9.95
N ARG A 848 3.58 18.87 9.38
CA ARG A 848 4.01 18.11 8.20
C ARG A 848 4.23 19.03 7.00
N SER A 849 3.30 19.94 6.69
CA SER A 849 3.46 20.94 5.62
C SER A 849 4.65 21.86 5.87
N LEU A 850 4.86 22.33 7.10
CA LEU A 850 5.99 23.17 7.49
C LEU A 850 7.33 22.48 7.23
N ILE A 851 7.46 21.21 7.64
CA ILE A 851 8.66 20.41 7.40
C ILE A 851 8.88 20.22 5.90
N ARG A 852 7.86 19.74 5.19
CA ARG A 852 7.98 19.37 3.77
C ARG A 852 8.22 20.56 2.85
N LEU A 853 7.44 21.63 2.99
CA LEU A 853 7.41 22.75 2.05
C LEU A 853 8.49 23.80 2.33
N PHE A 854 9.00 23.90 3.56
CA PHE A 854 9.96 24.94 3.93
C PHE A 854 11.22 24.41 4.65
N LEU A 855 11.08 23.74 5.80
CA LEU A 855 12.27 23.39 6.60
C LEU A 855 13.20 22.41 5.88
N ARG A 856 12.64 21.43 5.16
CA ARG A 856 13.41 20.48 4.36
C ARG A 856 14.29 21.18 3.31
N PRO A 857 13.77 21.98 2.37
CA PRO A 857 14.63 22.71 1.43
C PRO A 857 15.56 23.71 2.15
N PHE A 858 15.10 24.38 3.21
CA PHE A 858 15.91 25.31 4.02
C PHE A 858 17.19 24.68 4.58
N PHE A 859 17.12 23.51 5.19
CA PHE A 859 18.34 22.89 5.73
C PHE A 859 19.19 22.22 4.65
N LEU A 860 18.58 21.59 3.64
CA LEU A 860 19.30 20.86 2.60
C LEU A 860 20.04 21.78 1.62
N ARG A 861 19.60 23.03 1.43
CA ARG A 861 20.23 24.04 0.55
C ARG A 861 21.09 25.05 1.30
N CYS A 862 21.28 24.90 2.61
CA CYS A 862 22.02 25.87 3.41
C CYS A 862 23.51 25.92 3.04
N PRO A 863 24.10 27.12 2.83
CA PRO A 863 25.54 27.24 2.65
C PRO A 863 26.31 26.91 3.94
N PRO A 864 27.50 26.30 3.88
CA PRO A 864 28.24 25.87 5.07
C PRO A 864 28.56 26.96 6.09
N LYS A 865 28.69 28.22 5.64
CA LYS A 865 28.98 29.36 6.52
C LYS A 865 27.79 29.77 7.39
N ALA A 866 26.56 29.44 7.01
CA ALA A 866 25.36 29.77 7.79
C ALA A 866 25.01 28.67 8.81
N TYR A 867 25.72 27.52 8.83
CA TYR A 867 25.36 26.39 9.68
C TYR A 867 25.27 26.74 11.18
N ASP A 868 26.19 27.55 11.70
CA ASP A 868 26.22 27.93 13.12
C ASP A 868 24.94 28.65 13.57
N GLU A 869 24.51 29.62 12.77
CA GLU A 869 23.32 30.42 13.04
C GLU A 869 22.04 29.58 12.98
N LEU A 870 22.00 28.58 12.08
CA LEU A 870 20.82 27.72 11.88
C LEU A 870 20.61 26.66 12.96
N MET A 871 21.65 26.30 13.73
CA MET A 871 21.49 25.34 14.83
C MET A 871 20.48 25.82 15.89
N SER A 872 20.34 27.15 16.03
CA SER A 872 19.36 27.77 16.93
C SER A 872 17.90 27.42 16.56
N VAL A 873 17.61 27.22 15.26
CA VAL A 873 16.29 26.83 14.75
C VAL A 873 16.01 25.35 15.05
N LEU A 874 16.98 24.47 14.81
CA LEU A 874 16.87 23.04 15.18
C LEU A 874 16.75 22.85 16.70
N ALA A 875 17.47 23.65 17.49
CA ALA A 875 17.36 23.64 18.95
C ALA A 875 15.96 24.04 19.44
N GLY A 876 15.19 24.81 18.66
CA GLY A 876 13.78 25.09 18.94
C GLY A 876 12.85 23.96 18.50
N LEU A 877 13.06 23.40 17.31
CA LEU A 877 12.16 22.41 16.70
C LEU A 877 12.30 20.99 17.26
N CYS A 878 13.53 20.48 17.35
CA CYS A 878 13.78 19.07 17.69
C CYS A 878 13.24 18.65 19.06
N PRO A 879 13.43 19.43 20.16
CA PRO A 879 12.92 19.00 21.46
C PRO A 879 11.39 18.93 21.48
N PHE A 880 10.72 19.90 20.85
CA PHE A 880 9.27 19.89 20.70
C PHE A 880 8.79 18.65 19.95
N MET A 881 9.38 18.36 18.79
CA MET A 881 8.99 17.19 17.98
C MET A 881 9.22 15.88 18.72
N LEU A 882 10.34 15.73 19.43
CA LEU A 882 10.62 14.56 20.25
C LEU A 882 9.57 14.37 21.34
N GLN A 883 9.28 15.42 22.12
CA GLN A 883 8.30 15.36 23.21
C GLN A 883 6.90 15.03 22.68
N LYS A 884 6.45 15.71 21.62
CA LYS A 884 5.14 15.50 21.01
C LYS A 884 4.98 14.08 20.48
N LEU A 885 5.94 13.61 19.67
CA LEU A 885 5.84 12.29 19.05
C LEU A 885 5.97 11.17 20.08
N ASN A 886 6.85 11.27 21.08
CA ASN A 886 6.91 10.29 22.17
C ASN A 886 5.60 10.25 22.95
N ALA A 887 5.02 11.39 23.33
CA ALA A 887 3.75 11.43 24.06
C ALA A 887 2.59 10.79 23.27
N VAL A 888 2.54 11.05 21.96
CA VAL A 888 1.54 10.46 21.07
C VAL A 888 1.71 8.94 20.98
N TRP A 889 2.94 8.46 20.76
CA TRP A 889 3.21 7.03 20.63
C TRP A 889 3.02 6.27 21.95
N ASP A 890 3.35 6.89 23.09
CA ASP A 890 3.09 6.33 24.42
C ASP A 890 1.58 6.23 24.69
N ARG A 891 0.79 7.22 24.27
CA ARG A 891 -0.68 7.19 24.33
C ARG A 891 -1.26 6.06 23.46
N PHE A 892 -0.79 5.92 22.22
CA PHE A 892 -1.21 4.82 21.35
C PHE A 892 -0.81 3.46 21.92
N LYS A 893 0.37 3.35 22.54
CA LYS A 893 0.80 2.13 23.21
C LYS A 893 -0.12 1.74 24.38
N LEU A 894 -0.52 2.71 25.20
CA LEU A 894 -1.47 2.46 26.29
C LEU A 894 -2.84 1.99 25.75
N LYS A 895 -3.27 2.57 24.63
CA LYS A 895 -4.55 2.29 23.99
C LYS A 895 -4.61 0.89 23.34
N TYR A 896 -3.59 0.52 22.59
CA TYR A 896 -3.51 -0.81 21.95
C TYR A 896 -3.04 -1.92 22.90
N GLY A 897 -2.68 -1.58 24.15
CA GLY A 897 -2.37 -2.53 25.22
C GLY A 897 -3.62 -3.19 25.84
N THR A 898 -3.42 -4.10 26.79
CA THR A 898 -4.51 -4.84 27.50
C THR A 898 -5.32 -4.00 28.51
N CYS A 899 -5.34 -2.67 28.38
CA CYS A 899 -6.08 -1.82 29.32
C CYS A 899 -7.57 -1.86 29.02
N VAL A 900 -8.30 -2.65 29.81
CA VAL A 900 -9.77 -2.83 29.74
C VAL A 900 -10.57 -1.53 30.03
N ASN A 901 -9.90 -0.48 30.51
CA ASN A 901 -10.54 0.76 30.99
C ASN A 901 -10.19 2.02 30.17
N TYR A 902 -9.89 1.89 28.87
CA TYR A 902 -9.69 3.05 28.01
C TYR A 902 -11.03 3.49 27.40
N GLU A 903 -11.71 4.47 28.02
CA GLU A 903 -12.92 5.10 27.49
C GLU A 903 -12.52 6.39 26.73
N ASP A 904 -12.51 6.32 25.39
CA ASP A 904 -12.34 7.52 24.55
C ASP A 904 -13.71 8.11 24.17
N LYS A 905 -13.78 9.44 24.05
CA LYS A 905 -14.99 10.15 23.60
C LYS A 905 -15.08 10.30 22.07
N LEU A 906 -14.04 9.87 21.35
CA LEU A 906 -13.92 9.98 19.89
C LEU A 906 -14.69 8.86 19.18
N THR A 907 -15.18 9.16 17.98
CA THR A 907 -15.71 8.11 17.10
C THR A 907 -14.57 7.26 16.52
N GLU A 908 -14.86 6.01 16.13
CA GLU A 908 -13.88 5.10 15.50
C GLU A 908 -13.17 5.75 14.29
N LYS A 909 -13.91 6.53 13.48
CA LYS A 909 -13.35 7.25 12.34
C LYS A 909 -12.38 8.35 12.75
N GLU A 910 -12.72 9.15 13.76
CA GLU A 910 -11.86 10.25 14.24
C GLU A 910 -10.57 9.70 14.86
N GLU A 911 -10.66 8.57 15.55
CA GLU A 911 -9.49 7.87 16.09
C GLU A 911 -8.53 7.40 14.98
N ILE A 912 -9.05 6.74 13.94
CA ILE A 912 -8.21 6.24 12.83
C ILE A 912 -7.53 7.43 12.12
N ILE A 913 -8.26 8.53 11.91
CA ILE A 913 -7.71 9.75 11.32
C ILE A 913 -6.57 10.30 12.19
N GLU A 914 -6.74 10.35 13.52
CA GLU A 914 -5.70 10.83 14.43
C GLU A 914 -4.46 9.92 14.41
N ASP A 915 -4.61 8.59 14.38
CA ASP A 915 -3.49 7.65 14.26
C ASP A 915 -2.72 7.84 12.94
N GLN A 916 -3.44 7.83 11.80
CA GLN A 916 -2.81 8.01 10.48
C GLN A 916 -2.12 9.37 10.33
N LEU A 917 -2.71 10.41 10.92
CA LEU A 917 -2.12 11.74 10.93
C LEU A 917 -0.76 11.77 11.65
N HIS A 918 -0.65 11.13 12.80
CA HIS A 918 0.61 11.11 13.55
C HIS A 918 1.63 10.13 12.97
N ARG A 919 1.18 9.04 12.33
CA ARG A 919 2.05 8.17 11.51
C ARG A 919 2.69 8.94 10.36
N THR A 920 1.90 9.67 9.59
CA THR A 920 2.42 10.46 8.44
C THR A 920 3.37 11.56 8.90
N LEU A 921 3.09 12.25 10.01
CA LEU A 921 4.02 13.22 10.60
C LEU A 921 5.33 12.57 11.07
N SER A 922 5.25 11.43 11.77
CA SER A 922 6.43 10.69 12.25
C SER A 922 7.32 10.25 11.09
N ARG A 923 6.73 9.71 10.02
CA ARG A 923 7.43 9.32 8.78
C ARG A 923 8.11 10.51 8.12
N GLU A 924 7.42 11.64 7.99
CA GLU A 924 7.96 12.86 7.38
C GLU A 924 9.16 13.39 8.17
N TYR A 925 9.02 13.48 9.49
CA TYR A 925 10.05 14.01 10.38
C TYR A 925 11.31 13.13 10.40
N ILE A 926 11.17 11.81 10.57
CA ILE A 926 12.33 10.91 10.55
C ILE A 926 13.00 10.88 9.17
N SER A 927 12.22 10.92 8.08
CA SER A 927 12.77 11.03 6.72
C SER A 927 13.59 12.32 6.55
N PHE A 928 13.07 13.43 7.07
CA PHE A 928 13.78 14.71 7.09
C PHE A 928 15.12 14.61 7.84
N LEU A 929 15.14 14.05 9.05
CA LEU A 929 16.39 13.88 9.81
C LEU A 929 17.39 12.95 9.09
N VAL A 930 16.92 11.90 8.41
CA VAL A 930 17.79 11.02 7.60
C VAL A 930 18.45 11.78 6.46
N GLU A 931 17.71 12.64 5.77
CA GLU A 931 18.25 13.44 4.65
C GLU A 931 19.26 14.49 5.12
N LEU A 932 19.10 15.05 6.32
CA LEU A 932 20.11 15.94 6.91
C LEU A 932 21.45 15.21 7.11
N MET A 933 21.41 13.91 7.40
CA MET A 933 22.58 13.10 7.74
C MET A 933 23.20 12.40 6.54
N ASN A 934 22.39 11.94 5.58
CA ASN A 934 22.84 11.06 4.51
C ASN A 934 23.13 11.84 3.23
N LYS A 935 24.33 11.66 2.66
CA LYS A 935 24.67 12.21 1.35
C LYS A 935 23.93 11.41 0.27
N GLN A 936 22.78 11.90 -0.19
CA GLN A 936 22.14 11.35 -1.39
C GLN A 936 22.86 11.91 -2.63
N ASP A 937 23.18 11.05 -3.59
CA ASP A 937 23.57 11.51 -4.92
C ASP A 937 22.35 12.20 -5.53
N THR A 938 22.38 13.54 -5.58
CA THR A 938 21.29 14.35 -6.11
C THR A 938 21.14 14.14 -7.61
N CYS A 939 20.27 13.23 -8.02
CA CYS A 939 19.58 13.25 -9.30
C CYS A 939 18.23 12.53 -9.17
N SER A 940 17.16 13.18 -9.65
CA SER A 940 15.74 12.78 -9.65
C SER A 940 14.96 12.93 -8.32
N VAL A 941 14.47 14.15 -8.08
CA VAL A 941 13.21 14.33 -7.34
C VAL A 941 12.09 13.91 -8.28
N ASN A 942 11.53 12.72 -8.08
CA ASN A 942 10.23 12.33 -8.61
C ASN A 942 9.36 11.92 -7.42
N GLU A 943 8.46 12.81 -6.99
CA GLU A 943 7.56 12.64 -5.85
C GLU A 943 6.37 11.67 -6.11
N ASN A 944 6.34 10.94 -7.23
CA ASN A 944 5.21 10.08 -7.61
C ASN A 944 5.59 8.60 -7.80
N ALA A 945 6.13 7.95 -6.78
CA ALA A 945 6.24 6.49 -6.77
C ALA A 945 5.55 5.93 -5.52
N MET A 946 4.37 5.35 -5.73
CA MET A 946 3.74 4.44 -4.77
C MET A 946 4.72 3.32 -4.40
N GLU A 947 4.62 2.87 -3.15
CA GLU A 947 5.40 1.77 -2.58
C GLU A 947 5.35 0.54 -3.50
N SER A 948 6.41 0.32 -4.27
CA SER A 948 6.64 -0.91 -5.01
C SER A 948 7.53 -1.81 -4.16
N ASP A 949 6.99 -2.97 -3.79
CA ASP A 949 7.55 -3.97 -2.90
C ASP A 949 8.71 -4.78 -3.51
N ASN A 950 9.62 -4.13 -4.25
CA ASN A 950 10.82 -4.76 -4.80
C ASN A 950 12.07 -4.08 -4.28
N LYS A 951 12.45 -4.39 -3.04
CA LYS A 951 13.82 -4.18 -2.54
C LYS A 951 14.61 -5.47 -2.67
N GLU A 952 15.18 -5.70 -3.85
CA GLU A 952 16.42 -6.48 -3.91
C GLU A 952 17.51 -5.68 -3.21
N ALA A 953 18.12 -6.28 -2.20
CA ALA A 953 19.22 -5.73 -1.44
C ALA A 953 20.43 -5.53 -2.37
N SER A 954 20.58 -4.32 -2.92
CA SER A 954 21.78 -3.92 -3.65
C SER A 954 22.88 -3.49 -2.67
N ASN A 955 24.08 -3.96 -2.98
CA ASN A 955 25.28 -4.01 -2.16
C ASN A 955 25.85 -2.64 -1.70
N SER A 956 26.23 -2.59 -0.42
CA SER A 956 27.46 -2.00 0.15
C SER A 956 28.17 -0.85 -0.58
N HIS A 957 27.63 0.37 -0.50
CA HIS A 957 28.46 1.58 -0.42
C HIS A 957 28.39 2.17 0.98
N PRO A 958 29.51 2.57 1.61
CA PRO A 958 29.48 3.21 2.92
C PRO A 958 28.75 4.55 2.81
N LYS A 959 27.59 4.65 3.46
CA LYS A 959 26.80 5.89 3.54
C LYS A 959 27.64 6.94 4.27
N SER A 960 28.24 7.88 3.55
CA SER A 960 29.02 8.96 4.15
C SER A 960 28.08 10.03 4.74
N ILE A 961 28.34 10.44 5.98
CA ILE A 961 27.60 11.52 6.64
C ILE A 961 27.85 12.87 5.94
N THR A 962 26.84 13.74 5.84
CA THR A 962 26.98 15.09 5.28
C THR A 962 27.77 16.01 6.21
N LYS A 963 28.34 17.10 5.67
CA LYS A 963 28.99 18.15 6.49
C LYS A 963 28.02 18.78 7.49
N LEU A 964 26.75 18.94 7.10
CA LEU A 964 25.69 19.44 7.99
C LEU A 964 25.41 18.46 9.12
N GLY A 965 25.30 17.15 8.82
CA GLY A 965 25.10 16.10 9.82
C GLY A 965 26.22 16.04 10.85
N ILE A 966 27.48 16.19 10.42
CA ILE A 966 28.63 16.31 11.33
C ILE A 966 28.45 17.52 12.24
N LYS A 967 28.08 18.68 11.69
CA LYS A 967 27.89 19.91 12.47
C LYS A 967 26.75 19.80 13.48
N ILE A 968 25.63 19.14 13.12
CA ILE A 968 24.52 18.85 14.04
C ILE A 968 25.01 18.05 15.24
N LEU A 969 25.79 16.99 15.01
CA LEU A 969 26.34 16.16 16.09
C LEU A 969 27.45 16.85 16.88
N GLN A 970 28.13 17.86 16.33
CA GLN A 970 29.10 18.66 17.09
C GLN A 970 28.44 19.72 17.99
N THR A 971 27.17 20.07 17.74
CA THR A 971 26.49 21.16 18.43
C THR A 971 25.77 20.68 19.69
N GLU A 972 26.23 21.10 20.86
CA GLU A 972 25.75 20.57 22.15
C GLU A 972 24.26 20.79 22.43
N SER A 973 23.69 21.90 21.95
CA SER A 973 22.27 22.22 22.15
C SER A 973 21.32 21.35 21.33
N VAL A 974 21.80 20.67 20.28
CA VAL A 974 20.98 19.85 19.37
C VAL A 974 21.34 18.38 19.48
N ARG A 975 22.63 18.05 19.66
CA ARG A 975 23.18 16.68 19.68
C ARG A 975 22.36 15.71 20.57
N PRO A 976 22.11 15.97 21.87
CA PRO A 976 21.44 15.00 22.73
C PRO A 976 20.03 14.68 22.24
N ILE A 977 19.28 15.71 21.86
CA ILE A 977 17.90 15.58 21.39
C ILE A 977 17.85 14.81 20.07
N PHE A 978 18.80 15.06 19.18
CA PHE A 978 18.89 14.35 17.90
C PHE A 978 19.19 12.86 18.11
N ILE A 979 20.13 12.53 19.01
CA ILE A 979 20.43 11.13 19.39
C ILE A 979 19.18 10.48 20.00
N CYS A 980 18.53 11.13 20.97
CA CYS A 980 17.31 10.60 21.58
C CYS A 980 16.21 10.40 20.55
N THR A 981 16.03 11.32 19.59
CA THR A 981 15.04 11.16 18.51
C THR A 981 15.33 9.96 17.63
N ALA A 982 16.60 9.76 17.25
CA ALA A 982 17.00 8.62 16.42
C ALA A 982 16.68 7.28 17.12
N PHE A 983 17.04 7.15 18.41
CA PHE A 983 16.89 5.91 19.15
C PHE A 983 15.48 5.69 19.73
N ASP A 984 14.80 6.72 20.22
CA ASP A 984 13.42 6.62 20.71
C ASP A 984 12.43 6.36 19.58
N SER A 985 12.71 6.77 18.34
CA SER A 985 11.83 6.47 17.21
C SER A 985 11.84 4.99 16.81
N LEU A 986 12.80 4.19 17.31
CA LEU A 986 12.83 2.73 17.11
C LEU A 986 11.64 2.03 17.78
N ARG A 987 11.06 2.59 18.85
CA ARG A 987 9.90 2.03 19.58
C ARG A 987 8.55 2.57 19.11
N TRP A 988 8.52 3.52 18.18
CA TRP A 988 7.26 4.01 17.62
C TRP A 988 6.58 2.91 16.81
N LEU A 989 5.29 2.65 17.05
CA LEU A 989 4.52 1.51 16.52
C LEU A 989 4.16 1.68 15.02
N ASP A 990 5.13 2.07 14.19
CA ASP A 990 5.02 2.24 12.74
C ASP A 990 6.19 1.55 12.03
N THR A 991 5.89 0.48 11.30
CA THR A 991 6.90 -0.37 10.63
C THR A 991 7.77 0.42 9.65
N THR A 992 7.15 1.30 8.85
CA THR A 992 7.86 2.14 7.86
C THR A 992 8.76 3.17 8.53
N THR A 993 8.28 3.86 9.58
CA THR A 993 9.11 4.81 10.35
C THR A 993 10.28 4.10 11.01
N ASN A 994 10.07 2.92 11.60
CA ASN A 994 11.12 2.16 12.27
C ASN A 994 12.27 1.80 11.33
N ILE A 995 12.00 1.38 10.09
CA ILE A 995 13.08 1.08 9.11
C ILE A 995 13.93 2.33 8.83
N LYS A 996 13.29 3.50 8.66
CA LYS A 996 14.01 4.78 8.49
C LYS A 996 14.74 5.21 9.78
N ALA A 997 14.16 4.96 10.95
CA ALA A 997 14.76 5.23 12.25
C ALA A 997 16.01 4.36 12.49
N VAL A 998 16.01 3.09 12.06
CA VAL A 998 17.20 2.23 12.07
C VAL A 998 18.30 2.83 11.19
N GLN A 999 17.96 3.31 9.99
CA GLN A 999 18.93 3.98 9.12
C GLN A 999 19.49 5.27 9.76
N LEU A 1000 18.65 6.09 10.38
CA LEU A 1000 19.08 7.29 11.09
C LEU A 1000 20.01 6.94 12.26
N SER A 1001 19.60 5.98 13.09
CA SER A 1001 20.33 5.52 14.25
C SER A 1001 21.68 4.92 13.87
N GLU A 1002 21.77 4.19 12.76
CA GLU A 1002 23.04 3.66 12.24
C GLU A 1002 24.02 4.76 11.86
N LEU A 1003 23.56 5.79 11.14
CA LEU A 1003 24.39 6.96 10.78
C LEU A 1003 24.87 7.73 12.02
N VAL A 1004 23.96 7.98 12.96
CA VAL A 1004 24.27 8.66 14.23
C VAL A 1004 25.24 7.84 15.06
N PHE A 1005 24.97 6.54 15.26
CA PHE A 1005 25.77 5.64 16.08
C PHE A 1005 27.21 5.53 15.57
N ASN A 1006 27.39 5.36 14.26
CA ASN A 1006 28.72 5.28 13.65
C ASN A 1006 29.53 6.56 13.94
N LYS A 1007 28.91 7.73 13.84
CA LYS A 1007 29.60 9.00 14.05
C LYS A 1007 29.93 9.26 15.52
N ILE A 1008 29.00 9.01 16.44
CA ILE A 1008 29.26 9.19 17.88
C ILE A 1008 30.33 8.21 18.40
N MET A 1009 30.43 7.01 17.82
CA MET A 1009 31.50 6.05 18.10
C MET A 1009 32.85 6.53 17.56
N GLU A 1010 32.90 7.03 16.32
CA GLU A 1010 34.11 7.59 15.71
C GLU A 1010 34.65 8.78 16.51
N ASP A 1011 33.76 9.67 16.94
CA ASP A 1011 34.12 10.88 17.70
C ASP A 1011 34.37 10.61 19.20
N GLY A 1012 34.21 9.37 19.67
CA GLY A 1012 34.45 9.00 21.08
C GLY A 1012 33.49 9.70 22.07
N LEU A 1013 32.27 10.00 21.64
CA LEU A 1013 31.31 10.78 22.43
C LEU A 1013 30.59 9.95 23.51
N ILE A 1014 30.67 8.62 23.45
CA ILE A 1014 30.08 7.72 24.45
C ILE A 1014 31.12 7.50 25.55
N GLN A 1015 30.90 8.11 26.70
CA GLN A 1015 31.86 8.11 27.81
C GLN A 1015 31.37 7.30 29.01
N GLN A 1016 30.06 7.18 29.17
CA GLN A 1016 29.45 6.53 30.34
C GLN A 1016 28.69 5.26 29.96
N ILE A 1017 28.72 4.26 30.86
CA ILE A 1017 27.94 3.03 30.70
C ILE A 1017 26.44 3.29 30.59
N GLN A 1018 25.92 4.34 31.24
CA GLN A 1018 24.51 4.70 31.20
C GLN A 1018 24.05 5.12 29.80
N GLU A 1019 24.92 5.79 29.04
CA GLU A 1019 24.68 6.18 27.65
C GLU A 1019 24.67 4.93 26.76
N ALA A 1020 25.68 4.07 26.93
CA ALA A 1020 25.78 2.81 26.20
C ALA A 1020 24.58 1.88 26.46
N ASP A 1021 24.11 1.84 27.71
CA ASP A 1021 22.91 1.11 28.15
C ASP A 1021 21.65 1.65 27.50
N TYR A 1022 21.48 2.97 27.45
CA TYR A 1022 20.34 3.61 26.80
C TYR A 1022 20.27 3.24 25.32
N LEU A 1023 21.38 3.36 24.58
CA LEU A 1023 21.41 3.05 23.14
C LEU A 1023 21.06 1.59 22.86
N LEU A 1024 21.64 0.65 23.64
CA LEU A 1024 21.32 -0.77 23.49
C LEU A 1024 19.86 -1.07 23.86
N LYS A 1025 19.36 -0.52 24.98
CA LYS A 1025 17.97 -0.71 25.41
C LYS A 1025 16.98 -0.19 24.39
N SER A 1026 17.22 0.96 23.76
CA SER A 1026 16.33 1.50 22.72
C SER A 1026 16.21 0.57 21.51
N VAL A 1027 17.30 -0.09 21.10
CA VAL A 1027 17.24 -1.12 20.05
C VAL A 1027 16.45 -2.34 20.51
N LEU A 1028 16.66 -2.79 21.75
CA LEU A 1028 15.93 -3.94 22.32
C LEU A 1028 14.43 -3.64 22.46
N TYR A 1029 14.05 -2.42 22.85
CA TYR A 1029 12.65 -1.99 22.86
C TYR A 1029 12.05 -1.99 21.45
N GLY A 1030 12.79 -1.54 20.43
CA GLY A 1030 12.35 -1.66 19.05
C GLY A 1030 12.08 -3.12 18.64
N VAL A 1031 12.95 -4.06 19.04
CA VAL A 1031 12.74 -5.50 18.83
C VAL A 1031 11.53 -6.03 19.59
N GLN A 1032 11.28 -5.52 20.79
CA GLN A 1032 10.16 -5.92 21.61
C GLN A 1032 8.82 -5.51 21.00
N GLU A 1033 8.73 -4.29 20.50
CA GLU A 1033 7.48 -3.76 19.95
C GLU A 1033 7.22 -4.24 18.51
N LEU A 1034 8.25 -4.24 17.64
CA LEU A 1034 8.10 -4.47 16.19
C LEU A 1034 8.70 -5.79 15.70
N GLY A 1035 9.20 -6.63 16.61
CA GLY A 1035 9.84 -7.91 16.28
C GLY A 1035 8.92 -8.93 15.61
N GLU A 1036 7.60 -8.70 15.60
CA GLU A 1036 6.64 -9.55 14.90
C GLU A 1036 6.75 -9.45 13.37
N HIS A 1037 7.26 -8.32 12.85
CA HIS A 1037 7.43 -8.09 11.43
C HIS A 1037 8.83 -8.52 10.99
N GLU A 1038 8.93 -9.48 10.06
CA GLU A 1038 10.22 -10.07 9.66
C GLU A 1038 11.21 -9.03 9.12
N GLY A 1039 10.75 -8.06 8.32
CA GLY A 1039 11.59 -6.99 7.75
C GLY A 1039 12.17 -6.05 8.82
N ASN A 1040 11.35 -5.65 9.79
CA ASN A 1040 11.78 -4.84 10.93
C ASN A 1040 12.73 -5.61 11.83
N LEU A 1041 12.39 -6.86 12.19
CA LEU A 1041 13.23 -7.74 12.98
C LEU A 1041 14.60 -7.94 12.31
N ALA A 1042 14.65 -8.19 11.01
CA ALA A 1042 15.92 -8.36 10.28
C ALA A 1042 16.80 -7.10 10.36
N SER A 1043 16.20 -5.92 10.20
CA SER A 1043 16.89 -4.63 10.27
C SER A 1043 17.40 -4.33 11.68
N LEU A 1044 16.54 -4.50 12.69
CA LEU A 1044 16.85 -4.30 14.12
C LEU A 1044 17.88 -5.32 14.64
N LEU A 1045 17.85 -6.58 14.20
CA LEU A 1045 18.88 -7.57 14.54
C LEU A 1045 20.23 -7.19 13.95
N SER A 1046 20.26 -6.73 12.70
CA SER A 1046 21.49 -6.26 12.05
C SER A 1046 22.09 -5.07 12.80
N PHE A 1047 21.25 -4.10 13.14
CA PHE A 1047 21.68 -2.91 13.88
C PHE A 1047 22.05 -3.24 15.33
N GLY A 1048 21.29 -4.10 16.01
CA GLY A 1048 21.56 -4.53 17.39
C GLY A 1048 22.89 -5.29 17.54
N VAL A 1049 23.22 -6.17 16.58
CA VAL A 1049 24.55 -6.81 16.52
C VAL A 1049 25.64 -5.75 16.40
N HIS A 1050 25.47 -4.78 15.50
CA HIS A 1050 26.44 -3.71 15.27
C HIS A 1050 26.64 -2.83 16.51
N VAL A 1051 25.56 -2.43 17.18
CA VAL A 1051 25.61 -1.65 18.43
C VAL A 1051 26.29 -2.44 19.54
N TYR A 1052 25.88 -3.68 19.78
CA TYR A 1052 26.46 -4.52 20.83
C TYR A 1052 27.94 -4.83 20.60
N GLU A 1053 28.34 -5.16 19.36
CA GLU A 1053 29.73 -5.49 19.02
C GLU A 1053 30.67 -4.31 19.29
N ASN A 1054 30.26 -3.09 18.92
CA ASN A 1054 31.08 -1.90 19.09
C ASN A 1054 31.11 -1.43 20.56
N LEU A 1055 29.95 -1.38 21.23
CA LEU A 1055 29.90 -0.91 22.63
C LEU A 1055 30.60 -1.88 23.59
N ARG A 1056 30.53 -3.20 23.36
CA ARG A 1056 31.21 -4.21 24.19
C ARG A 1056 32.73 -4.04 24.22
N ARG A 1057 33.32 -3.51 23.14
CA ARG A 1057 34.78 -3.25 23.08
C ARG A 1057 35.20 -2.10 24.00
N CYS A 1058 34.29 -1.16 24.26
CA CYS A 1058 34.50 -0.01 25.11
C CYS A 1058 34.03 -0.25 26.56
N PHE A 1059 32.92 -0.98 26.74
CA PHE A 1059 32.27 -1.22 28.03
C PHE A 1059 31.93 -2.71 28.19
N ILE A 1060 32.66 -3.40 29.07
CA ILE A 1060 32.46 -4.85 29.25
C ILE A 1060 31.17 -5.17 30.02
N GLU A 1061 30.72 -4.21 30.83
CA GLU A 1061 29.52 -4.26 31.67
C GLU A 1061 28.22 -4.34 30.87
N ILE A 1062 28.24 -3.99 29.57
CA ILE A 1062 27.05 -4.06 28.68
C ILE A 1062 26.48 -5.48 28.55
N GLN A 1063 27.31 -6.49 28.83
CA GLN A 1063 26.88 -7.89 28.91
C GLN A 1063 25.85 -8.09 30.03
N THR A 1064 26.01 -7.39 31.16
CA THR A 1064 25.07 -7.43 32.28
C THR A 1064 23.76 -6.75 31.91
N THR A 1065 23.81 -5.64 31.16
CA THR A 1065 22.63 -4.94 30.63
C THR A 1065 21.82 -5.85 29.73
N LEU A 1066 22.46 -6.55 28.79
CA LEU A 1066 21.80 -7.52 27.91
C LEU A 1066 21.19 -8.70 28.69
N MET A 1067 21.85 -9.19 29.74
CA MET A 1067 21.29 -10.24 30.59
C MET A 1067 20.06 -9.75 31.36
N ASN A 1068 20.14 -8.57 31.97
CA ASN A 1068 19.11 -8.03 32.85
C ASN A 1068 17.86 -7.59 32.07
N SER A 1069 18.01 -6.96 30.90
CA SER A 1069 16.88 -6.47 30.11
C SER A 1069 16.12 -7.59 29.38
N VAL A 1070 16.77 -8.69 29.07
CA VAL A 1070 16.20 -9.76 28.21
C VAL A 1070 15.96 -11.08 28.95
N GLY A 1071 16.50 -11.23 30.17
CA GLY A 1071 16.53 -12.52 30.86
C GLY A 1071 17.31 -13.59 30.08
N CYS A 1072 18.38 -13.16 29.39
CA CYS A 1072 19.25 -14.01 28.59
C CYS A 1072 20.04 -14.97 29.50
N ASN A 1073 20.15 -16.24 29.11
CA ASN A 1073 20.92 -17.22 29.87
C ASN A 1073 22.43 -17.10 29.58
N GLN A 1074 23.27 -17.53 30.52
CA GLN A 1074 24.73 -17.37 30.42
C GLN A 1074 25.34 -18.17 29.25
N GLN A 1075 24.66 -19.22 28.77
CA GLN A 1075 25.10 -20.04 27.64
C GLN A 1075 24.89 -19.34 26.29
N SER A 1076 23.75 -18.70 26.07
CA SER A 1076 23.45 -17.92 24.87
C SER A 1076 24.37 -16.71 24.75
N LEU A 1077 24.70 -16.05 25.88
CA LEU A 1077 25.69 -14.98 25.90
C LEU A 1077 27.09 -15.46 25.51
N ARG A 1078 27.53 -16.64 25.98
CA ARG A 1078 28.80 -17.25 25.57
C ARG A 1078 28.82 -17.54 24.07
N ARG A 1079 27.75 -18.13 23.52
CA ARG A 1079 27.64 -18.38 22.07
C ARG A 1079 27.68 -17.11 21.24
N LEU A 1080 27.01 -16.05 21.69
CA LEU A 1080 27.08 -14.73 21.04
C LEU A 1080 28.52 -14.19 21.06
N ASN A 1081 29.19 -14.28 22.20
CA ASN A 1081 30.56 -13.80 22.35
C ASN A 1081 31.55 -14.59 21.47
N GLU A 1082 31.39 -15.91 21.37
CA GLU A 1082 32.17 -16.77 20.48
C GLU A 1082 31.90 -16.41 19.00
N ALA A 1083 30.63 -16.27 18.62
CA ALA A 1083 30.22 -15.92 17.26
C ALA A 1083 30.80 -14.58 16.78
N LEU A 1084 31.04 -13.61 17.68
CA LEU A 1084 31.64 -12.32 17.35
C LEU A 1084 33.16 -12.39 17.07
N THR A 1085 33.82 -13.44 17.54
CA THR A 1085 35.30 -13.59 17.46
C THR A 1085 35.78 -14.54 16.36
N GLN A 1086 34.86 -15.21 15.66
CA GLN A 1086 35.20 -16.23 14.67
C GLN A 1086 35.64 -15.61 13.33
N ASN A 1087 36.76 -16.09 12.78
CA ASN A 1087 37.21 -15.69 11.44
C ASN A 1087 36.54 -16.56 10.37
N MET A 1088 35.57 -15.99 9.66
CA MET A 1088 34.84 -16.64 8.56
C MET A 1088 34.56 -15.65 7.42
N ALA A 1089 34.15 -16.16 6.26
CA ALA A 1089 33.69 -15.34 5.15
C ALA A 1089 32.54 -14.40 5.59
N LYS A 1090 32.62 -13.11 5.24
CA LYS A 1090 31.77 -12.02 5.75
C LYS A 1090 30.27 -12.36 5.80
N ALA A 1091 29.71 -12.85 4.69
CA ALA A 1091 28.28 -13.20 4.62
C ALA A 1091 27.87 -14.33 5.59
N LYS A 1092 28.71 -15.35 5.77
CA LYS A 1092 28.46 -16.44 6.73
C LYS A 1092 28.62 -15.95 8.17
N HIS A 1093 29.61 -15.09 8.41
CA HIS A 1093 29.88 -14.51 9.72
C HIS A 1093 28.73 -13.60 10.18
N ASP A 1094 28.24 -12.71 9.31
CA ASP A 1094 27.11 -11.82 9.61
C ASP A 1094 25.82 -12.59 9.91
N LYS A 1095 25.58 -13.69 9.18
CA LYS A 1095 24.46 -14.60 9.46
C LYS A 1095 24.60 -15.25 10.83
N LEU A 1096 25.77 -15.79 11.15
CA LEU A 1096 26.05 -16.42 12.45
C LEU A 1096 25.85 -15.42 13.61
N LYS A 1097 26.39 -14.20 13.48
CA LYS A 1097 26.24 -13.15 14.50
C LYS A 1097 24.77 -12.81 14.75
N LYS A 1098 23.99 -12.64 13.67
CA LYS A 1098 22.54 -12.35 13.76
C LYS A 1098 21.78 -13.49 14.42
N GLU A 1099 22.05 -14.74 14.07
CA GLU A 1099 21.41 -15.91 14.68
C GLU A 1099 21.76 -16.03 16.18
N ALA A 1100 23.03 -15.83 16.54
CA ALA A 1100 23.47 -15.88 17.92
C ALA A 1100 22.85 -14.74 18.76
N PHE A 1101 22.77 -13.53 18.20
CA PHE A 1101 22.14 -12.39 18.86
C PHE A 1101 20.62 -12.59 19.00
N LYS A 1102 19.95 -13.10 17.95
CA LYS A 1102 18.54 -13.47 18.00
C LYS A 1102 18.25 -14.49 19.10
N SER A 1103 19.11 -15.51 19.25
CA SER A 1103 18.99 -16.51 20.32
C SER A 1103 19.20 -15.91 21.71
N ALA A 1104 20.08 -14.91 21.85
CA ALA A 1104 20.27 -14.20 23.11
C ALA A 1104 19.02 -13.37 23.49
N ILE A 1105 18.27 -12.85 22.50
CA ILE A 1105 17.13 -11.97 22.74
C ILE A 1105 15.74 -12.59 22.50
N GLU A 1106 15.68 -13.90 22.27
CA GLU A 1106 14.46 -14.61 21.85
C GLU A 1106 13.23 -14.33 22.71
N LYS A 1107 13.42 -14.13 24.03
CA LYS A 1107 12.34 -13.93 25.00
C LYS A 1107 11.59 -12.61 24.83
N ILE A 1108 12.24 -11.58 24.29
CA ILE A 1108 11.64 -10.25 24.15
C ILE A 1108 11.12 -9.98 22.74
N ILE A 1109 11.46 -10.80 21.74
CA ILE A 1109 11.02 -10.57 20.35
C ILE A 1109 9.49 -10.49 20.31
N GLY A 1110 8.96 -9.36 19.82
CA GLY A 1110 7.53 -9.11 19.68
C GLY A 1110 6.83 -10.25 18.94
N LYS A 1111 5.63 -10.61 19.41
CA LYS A 1111 4.79 -11.67 18.81
C LYS A 1111 3.39 -11.12 18.58
N ASN A 1112 2.79 -11.53 17.47
CA ASN A 1112 1.50 -11.02 17.05
C ASN A 1112 0.36 -11.42 18.00
N ILE A 1113 -0.51 -10.46 18.34
CA ILE A 1113 -1.65 -10.68 19.25
C ILE A 1113 -2.68 -11.65 18.65
N GLY A 1114 -2.86 -11.63 17.32
CA GLY A 1114 -3.72 -12.57 16.57
C GLY A 1114 -3.19 -14.01 16.55
N GLN A 1115 -1.88 -14.21 16.71
CA GLN A 1115 -1.27 -15.54 16.87
C GLN A 1115 -1.47 -16.14 18.26
N ARG A 1116 -1.85 -15.32 19.26
CA ARG A 1116 -2.17 -15.83 20.60
C ARG A 1116 -3.50 -16.59 20.64
N HIS A 1117 -4.45 -16.29 19.74
CA HIS A 1117 -5.83 -16.81 19.83
C HIS A 1117 -6.53 -17.23 18.53
N LYS A 1118 -5.90 -17.25 17.34
CA LYS A 1118 -6.55 -17.71 16.09
C LYS A 1118 -5.90 -18.95 15.47
N LYS A 1119 -6.75 -19.78 14.84
CA LYS A 1119 -6.34 -20.85 13.91
C LYS A 1119 -5.73 -20.15 12.70
N GLU A 1120 -4.41 -20.20 12.60
CA GLU A 1120 -3.63 -19.51 11.58
C GLU A 1120 -3.89 -20.11 10.19
N VAL A 1121 -4.07 -19.26 9.18
CA VAL A 1121 -4.23 -19.64 7.76
C VAL A 1121 -2.88 -19.41 7.07
N ILE A 1122 -2.55 -20.31 6.14
CA ILE A 1122 -1.32 -20.36 5.34
C ILE A 1122 -0.91 -18.96 4.83
N LYS A 1123 0.34 -18.55 5.11
CA LYS A 1123 0.89 -17.20 4.86
C LYS A 1123 1.20 -16.88 3.38
N ASN A 1124 1.04 -17.83 2.46
CA ASN A 1124 1.52 -17.74 1.08
C ASN A 1124 0.44 -17.96 0.02
N LEU A 1125 -0.81 -17.56 0.28
CA LEU A 1125 -1.75 -17.34 -0.81
C LEU A 1125 -1.80 -15.83 -1.05
N PRO A 1126 -1.71 -15.33 -2.30
CA PRO A 1126 -2.17 -13.98 -2.58
C PRO A 1126 -3.60 -13.88 -2.04
N PRO A 1127 -3.98 -12.76 -1.42
CA PRO A 1127 -5.38 -12.56 -1.09
C PRO A 1127 -6.18 -12.68 -2.39
N LEU A 1128 -6.86 -13.81 -2.58
CA LEU A 1128 -8.01 -13.85 -3.46
C LEU A 1128 -8.91 -12.76 -2.90
N ILE A 1129 -9.09 -11.68 -3.66
CA ILE A 1129 -10.08 -10.65 -3.36
C ILE A 1129 -11.35 -11.43 -3.00
N TYR A 1130 -11.73 -11.32 -1.73
CA TYR A 1130 -12.79 -12.12 -1.14
C TYR A 1130 -14.05 -11.86 -1.97
N PHE A 1131 -14.45 -12.81 -2.81
CA PHE A 1131 -15.88 -13.10 -2.87
C PHE A 1131 -16.23 -13.47 -1.44
N LYS A 1132 -16.85 -12.56 -0.69
CA LYS A 1132 -17.45 -12.94 0.59
C LYS A 1132 -18.33 -14.15 0.27
N PRO A 1133 -18.09 -15.34 0.85
CA PRO A 1133 -19.21 -16.25 0.95
C PRO A 1133 -20.26 -15.45 1.72
N LYS A 1134 -21.46 -15.27 1.13
CA LYS A 1134 -22.62 -14.91 1.94
C LYS A 1134 -22.51 -15.79 3.18
N LYS A 1135 -22.60 -15.19 4.38
CA LYS A 1135 -22.74 -15.96 5.63
C LYS A 1135 -23.66 -17.11 5.28
N GLU A 1136 -23.18 -18.34 5.37
CA GLU A 1136 -24.08 -19.50 5.38
C GLU A 1136 -25.03 -19.19 6.53
N SER A 1137 -26.26 -18.78 6.19
CA SER A 1137 -27.33 -18.81 7.15
C SER A 1137 -27.39 -20.25 7.61
N SER A 1138 -27.50 -20.41 8.93
CA SER A 1138 -27.72 -21.68 9.59
C SER A 1138 -28.63 -22.59 8.75
N LEU A 1139 -28.30 -23.88 8.71
CA LEU A 1139 -29.00 -25.03 8.10
C LEU A 1139 -30.55 -25.08 8.21
N LEU A 1140 -31.19 -24.12 8.85
CA LEU A 1140 -32.64 -23.94 8.95
C LEU A 1140 -33.29 -23.30 7.72
N ASP A 1141 -32.55 -22.60 6.84
CA ASP A 1141 -33.16 -21.90 5.68
C ASP A 1141 -33.22 -22.75 4.38
N TYR A 1142 -32.64 -23.96 4.38
CA TYR A 1142 -32.52 -24.80 3.17
C TYR A 1142 -33.84 -25.42 2.67
N GLN A 1143 -34.98 -25.10 3.28
CA GLN A 1143 -36.28 -25.56 2.78
C GLN A 1143 -37.00 -24.54 1.87
N LEU A 1144 -36.50 -23.32 1.70
CA LEU A 1144 -37.20 -22.31 0.93
C LEU A 1144 -36.27 -21.52 0.01
N ASN A 1145 -36.42 -21.79 -1.28
CA ASN A 1145 -36.01 -21.00 -2.46
C ASN A 1145 -34.70 -21.39 -3.13
N GLY A 1146 -34.83 -21.67 -4.44
CA GLY A 1146 -33.83 -22.27 -5.30
C GLY A 1146 -32.94 -21.31 -6.08
N ASP A 1147 -31.89 -21.92 -6.61
CA ASP A 1147 -31.06 -21.56 -7.77
C ASP A 1147 -30.63 -20.10 -7.97
N LEU A 1148 -29.41 -19.80 -7.50
CA LEU A 1148 -28.55 -18.77 -8.10
C LEU A 1148 -27.09 -19.28 -8.07
N GLY A 1149 -26.73 -20.12 -9.05
CA GLY A 1149 -25.43 -20.79 -9.15
C GLY A 1149 -24.49 -20.15 -10.16
N LEU A 1150 -23.32 -19.68 -9.68
CA LEU A 1150 -22.15 -19.33 -10.48
C LEU A 1150 -21.63 -20.51 -11.35
N CYS A 1151 -22.04 -21.74 -11.05
CA CYS A 1151 -21.71 -22.94 -11.81
C CYS A 1151 -22.34 -22.97 -13.21
N ASN A 1152 -23.34 -22.11 -13.49
CA ASN A 1152 -23.98 -22.05 -14.80
C ASN A 1152 -23.15 -21.35 -15.88
N LEU A 1153 -22.07 -20.65 -15.52
CA LEU A 1153 -21.14 -20.02 -16.47
C LEU A 1153 -20.21 -21.03 -17.17
N PHE A 1154 -20.09 -22.26 -16.67
CA PHE A 1154 -19.13 -23.26 -17.19
C PHE A 1154 -19.80 -24.54 -17.72
N SER A 1155 -21.12 -24.55 -17.87
CA SER A 1155 -21.84 -25.74 -18.36
C SER A 1155 -21.90 -25.75 -19.90
N PRO A 1156 -21.42 -26.79 -20.61
CA PRO A 1156 -21.29 -26.77 -22.08
C PRO A 1156 -22.59 -26.78 -22.89
N ASN A 1157 -23.77 -26.70 -22.25
CA ASN A 1157 -25.05 -27.08 -22.87
C ASN A 1157 -26.15 -26.00 -22.90
N ASN A 1158 -25.86 -24.71 -22.72
CA ASN A 1158 -26.87 -23.66 -22.94
C ASN A 1158 -26.66 -22.94 -24.27
N LYS A 1159 -27.07 -23.59 -25.37
CA LYS A 1159 -27.70 -22.86 -26.47
C LYS A 1159 -29.18 -22.76 -26.10
N ASP A 1160 -29.74 -21.56 -26.21
CA ASP A 1160 -31.14 -21.20 -25.92
C ASP A 1160 -31.40 -20.78 -24.46
N CYS A 1161 -31.17 -19.49 -24.16
CA CYS A 1161 -32.02 -18.74 -23.22
C CYS A 1161 -31.76 -17.22 -23.35
N TYR A 1162 -32.55 -16.57 -24.21
CA TYR A 1162 -33.24 -15.27 -24.09
C TYR A 1162 -33.98 -15.06 -25.42
N PRO A 1163 -35.12 -14.34 -25.54
CA PRO A 1163 -35.94 -13.63 -24.53
C PRO A 1163 -37.46 -13.93 -24.64
N SER A 1164 -38.26 -13.57 -23.62
CA SER A 1164 -39.64 -13.12 -23.90
C SER A 1164 -40.09 -12.03 -22.94
N ILE A 1165 -40.36 -10.90 -23.56
CA ILE A 1165 -41.07 -9.72 -23.10
C ILE A 1165 -42.58 -10.06 -23.07
N LEU A 1166 -43.35 -9.38 -22.21
CA LEU A 1166 -44.82 -9.29 -22.09
C LEU A 1166 -45.57 -10.44 -21.39
N ASN A 1167 -46.16 -10.15 -20.22
CA ASN A 1167 -47.58 -9.79 -20.20
C ASN A 1167 -48.04 -9.09 -18.92
N SER A 1168 -48.82 -8.04 -19.17
CA SER A 1168 -49.66 -7.23 -18.30
C SER A 1168 -50.59 -8.01 -17.35
N GLN A 1169 -50.87 -7.46 -16.16
CA GLN A 1169 -52.22 -7.02 -15.74
C GLN A 1169 -52.24 -6.57 -14.26
N GLN A 1170 -52.09 -5.26 -14.03
CA GLN A 1170 -53.02 -4.32 -13.35
C GLN A 1170 -52.28 -3.08 -12.87
#